data_AF-A0A812ZIM1-F1
#
_entry.id   AF-A0A812ZIM1-F1
#
_cell.length_a   1.000
_cell.length_b   1.000
_cell.length_c   1.000
_cell.angle_alpha   90.00
_cell.angle_beta   90.00
_cell.angle_gamma   90.00
#
_symmetry.space_group_name_H-M   'P 1'
#
loop_
_entity.id
_entity.type
_entity.pdbx_description
1 polymer ?
#
loop_
_entity_poly.entity_id
_entity_poly.type
_entity_poly.pdbx_seq_one_letter_code
_entity_poly.pdbx_strand_id
1 'polypeptide(L)'
;MEWCRLVRHGSLIWLSLAYGSLAQGLGLAARSYTWLSADRADFCRDVRSAPAVLDETSAYPQTPFDQQEGAEARGVLQGYRDDDYLLNLFRSCPLVEPIISSECSTQLEEYLFSLLLFGSPIMAGLFFMLVWQVCCCTGMCRCCRRCCLCAERKAPYSVRLWQKMSIACLVPIGVIAGLAAIFVVYTRSETFTVAVQEVLCHSLTMADEALNGSPSGPLFLGIDAGIQRVALLQQLLDVDSKAMTDIRAILDETAPFGDAVDDLLAKVDHMQRVLTLVGQQKLKEHTCWFCIRAIGSNSTGEEGLLNELKLALRTSSADAMQSIRETTSATLTGQRLADVASAAGRGRNALEVFKQATAGSFVEMFLGQRYTLQTVEDARHTAFLALSGFTAVLVLLVNPGTIVYARRSKATYPSASPSCASWFCSFCALSFGLLFAGGLLVVAVPMSELCHFWRYDLLTHGGIADYYQQLGLYNEADPAQNIDPYATDVFRTCFTGNGTGNIIAALQLQEPLSFQQVLDEKFIELEDKQAAMVVDTARYELLVSQARLFGGLFLLEPDQPLALDPAWASKLLGSSLDPDDQVGPDGESLISGLNTYASSIAGPGQYAFEHGTSGGGILITATEPSEASVSNLPIRTQNALAYARLKEQILSEDRLLRCDVMDGNYIVTERFCTYDEFKVHVLDMAEQVRAAGMVLSTQANAAKELLATDLKSTLQSILMEVQQLRTLLGCRFLWRRWEEFDFTFCNVALPNAIECCLAALVLAVAALILAFVHYKMWRHLLDNKVVGEELEKFSKKYGYLQTRK
;
A
#
# COMPACT_ATOMS: atom_id res chain seq x y z
N MET A 1 -4.68 -15.92 56.77
CA MET A 1 -5.94 -16.34 56.10
C MET A 1 -6.47 -15.28 55.14
N GLU A 2 -6.45 -13.99 55.48
CA GLU A 2 -6.89 -12.92 54.53
C GLU A 2 -5.93 -12.71 53.34
N TRP A 3 -4.62 -12.90 53.53
CA TRP A 3 -3.63 -12.83 52.43
C TRP A 3 -3.82 -13.93 51.36
N CYS A 4 -4.25 -15.14 51.76
CA CYS A 4 -4.59 -16.21 50.80
C CYS A 4 -5.90 -15.94 50.04
N ARG A 5 -6.83 -15.16 50.62
CA ARG A 5 -8.00 -14.66 49.87
C ARG A 5 -7.59 -13.58 48.87
N LEU A 6 -6.62 -12.73 49.21
CA LEU A 6 -6.12 -11.68 48.32
C LEU A 6 -5.41 -12.27 47.09
N VAL A 7 -4.55 -13.28 47.28
CA VAL A 7 -3.84 -13.94 46.16
C VAL A 7 -4.80 -14.75 45.29
N ARG A 8 -5.78 -15.45 45.89
CA ARG A 8 -6.79 -16.22 45.14
C ARG A 8 -7.77 -15.32 44.38
N HIS A 9 -8.11 -14.16 44.93
CA HIS A 9 -8.88 -13.14 44.20
C HIS A 9 -8.04 -12.46 43.13
N GLY A 10 -6.75 -12.19 43.35
CA GLY A 10 -5.86 -11.62 42.34
C GLY A 10 -5.75 -12.49 41.08
N SER A 11 -5.56 -13.80 41.22
CA SER A 11 -5.47 -14.72 40.07
C SER A 11 -6.81 -14.94 39.36
N LEU A 12 -7.93 -14.96 40.11
CA LEU A 12 -9.27 -15.07 39.53
C LEU A 12 -9.72 -13.78 38.84
N ILE A 13 -9.31 -12.62 39.35
CA ILE A 13 -9.58 -11.30 38.76
C ILE A 13 -8.84 -11.17 37.42
N TRP A 14 -7.59 -11.61 37.32
CA TRP A 14 -6.85 -11.62 36.06
C TRP A 14 -7.51 -12.52 34.99
N LEU A 15 -7.93 -13.73 35.35
CA LEU A 15 -8.64 -14.63 34.44
C LEU A 15 -10.06 -14.14 34.09
N SER A 16 -10.78 -13.53 35.03
CA SER A 16 -12.13 -13.00 34.78
C SER A 16 -12.13 -11.66 34.03
N LEU A 17 -11.10 -10.83 34.18
CA LEU A 17 -10.94 -9.58 33.43
C LEU A 17 -10.54 -9.87 31.98
N ALA A 18 -9.71 -10.88 31.73
CA ALA A 18 -9.41 -11.34 30.37
C ALA A 18 -10.66 -11.88 29.65
N TYR A 19 -11.53 -12.61 30.35
CA TYR A 19 -12.77 -13.15 29.78
C TYR A 19 -13.92 -12.13 29.67
N GLY A 20 -14.00 -11.16 30.58
CA GLY A 20 -15.09 -10.19 30.63
C GLY A 20 -15.02 -9.11 29.53
N SER A 21 -13.81 -8.72 29.10
CA SER A 21 -13.61 -7.73 28.04
C SER A 21 -13.88 -8.29 26.64
N LEU A 22 -13.63 -9.58 26.42
CA LEU A 22 -13.81 -10.26 25.13
C LEU A 22 -15.30 -10.46 24.77
N ALA A 23 -16.18 -10.61 25.76
CA ALA A 23 -17.60 -10.91 25.52
C ALA A 23 -18.49 -9.68 25.20
N GLN A 24 -18.00 -8.45 25.38
CA GLN A 24 -18.78 -7.22 25.13
C GLN A 24 -18.55 -6.61 23.73
N GLY A 25 -17.65 -7.17 22.91
CA GLY A 25 -17.30 -6.64 21.57
C GLY A 25 -18.27 -6.96 20.43
N LEU A 26 -19.16 -7.95 20.57
CA LEU A 26 -19.90 -8.56 19.45
C LEU A 26 -21.12 -7.78 18.91
N GLY A 27 -21.11 -6.45 18.96
CA GLY A 27 -22.21 -5.61 18.47
C GLY A 27 -21.80 -4.34 17.72
N LEU A 28 -20.60 -4.31 17.11
CA LEU A 28 -19.87 -3.07 16.82
C LEU A 28 -19.69 -2.66 15.36
N ALA A 29 -20.30 -3.36 14.40
CA ALA A 29 -20.06 -3.13 12.96
C ALA A 29 -20.36 -1.70 12.44
N ALA A 30 -21.01 -0.82 13.21
CA ALA A 30 -21.37 0.54 12.78
C ALA A 30 -20.79 1.69 13.62
N ARG A 31 -19.86 1.46 14.56
CA ARG A 31 -19.31 2.58 15.35
C ARG A 31 -18.27 3.37 14.55
N SER A 32 -18.42 4.69 14.56
CA SER A 32 -17.36 5.62 14.15
C SER A 32 -16.34 5.75 15.27
N TYR A 33 -15.05 5.66 14.96
CA TYR A 33 -13.97 5.76 15.95
C TYR A 33 -13.50 7.20 16.20
N THR A 34 -14.32 8.21 15.87
CA THR A 34 -13.96 9.64 16.01
C THR A 34 -13.57 10.06 17.43
N TRP A 35 -14.11 9.39 18.46
CA TRP A 35 -13.76 9.60 19.87
C TRP A 35 -12.30 9.24 20.20
N LEU A 36 -11.68 8.36 19.41
CA LEU A 36 -10.31 7.89 19.60
C LEU A 36 -9.30 9.04 19.50
N SER A 37 -9.55 10.00 18.61
CA SER A 37 -8.70 11.18 18.43
C SER A 37 -8.64 12.06 19.68
N ALA A 38 -9.78 12.24 20.36
CA ALA A 38 -9.88 13.00 21.60
C ALA A 38 -9.21 12.26 22.76
N ASP A 39 -9.45 10.95 22.88
CA ASP A 39 -8.85 10.13 23.94
C ASP A 39 -7.32 10.03 23.79
N ARG A 40 -6.83 9.90 22.55
CA ARG A 40 -5.41 10.02 22.22
C ARG A 40 -4.86 11.38 22.64
N ALA A 41 -5.52 12.47 22.25
CA ALA A 41 -5.05 13.83 22.52
C ALA A 41 -5.01 14.16 24.02
N ASP A 42 -5.93 13.61 24.81
CA ASP A 42 -5.93 13.76 26.26
C ASP A 42 -4.87 12.88 26.92
N PHE A 43 -4.72 11.62 26.49
CA PHE A 43 -3.73 10.72 27.08
C PHE A 43 -2.29 11.09 26.74
N CYS A 44 -2.01 11.33 25.47
CA CYS A 44 -0.65 11.59 24.98
C CYS A 44 -0.14 12.98 25.37
N ARG A 45 -0.99 13.87 25.90
CA ARG A 45 -0.58 15.22 26.35
C ARG A 45 0.48 15.16 27.46
N ASP A 46 0.39 14.16 28.31
CA ASP A 46 1.24 14.04 29.51
C ASP A 46 2.49 13.18 29.25
N VAL A 47 2.63 12.59 28.05
CA VAL A 47 3.75 11.72 27.68
C VAL A 47 4.94 12.58 27.19
N ARG A 48 6.14 12.32 27.73
CA ARG A 48 7.34 13.17 27.52
C ARG A 48 7.82 13.22 26.07
N SER A 49 7.51 12.21 25.26
CA SER A 49 7.86 12.13 23.85
C SER A 49 6.59 11.97 23.03
N ALA A 50 6.08 13.05 22.46
CA ALA A 50 5.08 12.92 21.41
C ALA A 50 5.74 12.18 20.23
N PRO A 51 5.05 11.23 19.57
CA PRO A 51 5.58 10.58 18.39
C PRO A 51 6.02 11.64 17.38
N ALA A 52 7.20 11.48 16.78
CA ALA A 52 7.65 12.42 15.77
C ALA A 52 6.66 12.44 14.59
N VAL A 53 6.50 13.61 13.96
CA VAL A 53 5.80 13.69 12.68
C VAL A 53 6.70 13.02 11.65
N LEU A 54 6.16 12.02 10.95
CA LEU A 54 6.92 11.19 10.03
C LEU A 54 7.01 11.88 8.67
N ASP A 55 8.22 12.12 8.18
CA ASP A 55 8.47 12.49 6.78
C ASP A 55 8.53 11.22 5.93
N GLU A 56 7.65 11.08 4.93
CA GLU A 56 7.62 9.94 4.01
C GLU A 56 8.91 9.77 3.20
N THR A 57 9.67 10.86 3.02
CA THR A 57 10.85 10.86 2.15
C THR A 57 12.13 10.44 2.85
N SER A 58 12.14 10.37 4.18
CA SER A 58 13.30 9.89 4.92
C SER A 58 13.41 8.38 4.76
N ALA A 59 14.15 7.93 3.74
CA ALA A 59 14.60 6.55 3.63
C ALA A 59 15.29 6.18 4.95
N TYR A 60 14.67 5.30 5.73
CA TYR A 60 15.24 4.87 7.00
C TYR A 60 16.61 4.24 6.72
N PRO A 61 17.65 4.57 7.50
CA PRO A 61 18.93 3.93 7.32
C PRO A 61 18.74 2.43 7.55
N GLN A 62 19.10 1.61 6.55
CA GLN A 62 19.27 0.17 6.70
C GLN A 62 20.48 -0.09 7.62
N THR A 63 20.44 0.35 8.87
CA THR A 63 21.42 -0.11 9.84
C THR A 63 21.21 -1.61 9.96
N PRO A 64 22.23 -2.43 9.62
CA PRO A 64 22.13 -3.87 9.76
C PRO A 64 21.68 -4.19 11.18
N PHE A 65 20.82 -5.20 11.30
CA PHE A 65 20.21 -5.60 12.57
C PHE A 65 21.23 -5.72 13.72
N ASP A 66 22.42 -6.20 13.39
CA ASP A 66 23.56 -6.45 14.29
C ASP A 66 24.17 -5.16 14.87
N GLN A 67 23.89 -4.00 14.26
CA GLN A 67 24.43 -2.69 14.66
C GLN A 67 23.43 -1.85 15.45
N GLN A 68 22.21 -2.34 15.69
CA GLN A 68 21.23 -1.63 16.50
C GLN A 68 21.57 -1.76 18.00
N GLU A 69 21.41 -0.67 18.75
CA GLU A 69 21.59 -0.68 20.21
C GLU A 69 20.74 -1.81 20.86
N GLY A 70 21.31 -2.53 21.82
CA GLY A 70 20.64 -3.65 22.50
C GLY A 70 20.76 -5.02 21.83
N ALA A 71 21.63 -5.21 20.83
CA ALA A 71 21.88 -6.53 20.22
C ALA A 71 22.37 -7.59 21.23
N GLU A 72 23.18 -7.22 22.23
CA GLU A 72 23.68 -8.16 23.24
C GLU A 72 22.57 -8.68 24.18
N ALA A 73 21.67 -7.81 24.63
CA ALA A 73 20.51 -8.20 25.45
C ALA A 73 19.57 -9.14 24.67
N ARG A 74 19.45 -8.93 23.35
CA ARG A 74 18.71 -9.81 22.44
C ARG A 74 19.36 -11.18 22.29
N GLY A 75 20.69 -11.26 22.17
CA GLY A 75 21.42 -12.52 22.03
C GLY A 75 21.23 -13.47 23.23
N VAL A 76 21.13 -12.93 24.45
CA VAL A 76 20.86 -13.73 25.67
C VAL A 76 19.44 -14.31 25.67
N LEU A 77 18.45 -13.55 25.17
CA LEU A 77 17.07 -14.03 25.05
C LEU A 77 16.91 -15.03 23.89
N GLN A 78 17.61 -14.83 22.77
CA GLN A 78 17.59 -15.75 21.63
C GLN A 78 18.23 -17.10 21.94
N GLY A 79 19.29 -17.15 22.75
CA GLY A 79 19.94 -18.42 23.13
C GLY A 79 19.08 -19.34 24.01
N TYR A 80 17.99 -18.84 24.61
CA TYR A 80 17.03 -19.64 25.39
C TYR A 80 15.88 -20.20 24.54
N ARG A 81 15.89 -19.93 23.22
CA ARG A 81 14.70 -19.85 22.38
C ARG A 81 14.66 -20.86 21.22
N ASP A 82 15.64 -21.74 21.11
CA ASP A 82 15.70 -22.75 20.02
C ASP A 82 14.48 -23.69 19.97
N ASP A 83 13.60 -23.67 20.98
CA ASP A 83 12.45 -24.57 21.10
C ASP A 83 11.09 -23.99 20.66
N ASP A 84 10.98 -22.72 20.23
CA ASP A 84 9.79 -22.12 19.59
C ASP A 84 8.40 -22.40 20.26
N TYR A 85 8.34 -22.53 21.60
CA TYR A 85 7.11 -22.92 22.31
C TYR A 85 5.91 -21.98 22.05
N LEU A 86 6.12 -20.66 22.01
CA LEU A 86 5.06 -19.67 21.74
C LEU A 86 4.53 -19.78 20.30
N LEU A 87 5.41 -20.11 19.35
CA LEU A 87 5.05 -20.27 17.94
C LEU A 87 4.11 -21.48 17.77
N ASN A 88 4.44 -22.60 18.41
CA ASN A 88 3.62 -23.80 18.41
C ASN A 88 2.26 -23.56 19.10
N LEU A 89 2.25 -22.79 20.18
CA LEU A 89 1.02 -22.36 20.85
C LEU A 89 0.13 -21.56 19.89
N PHE A 90 0.65 -20.52 19.25
CA PHE A 90 -0.14 -19.70 18.34
C PHE A 90 -0.65 -20.46 17.12
N ARG A 91 0.16 -21.35 16.53
CA ARG A 91 -0.29 -22.22 15.43
C ARG A 91 -1.44 -23.15 15.82
N SER A 92 -1.48 -23.58 17.08
CA SER A 92 -2.48 -24.54 17.58
C SER A 92 -3.68 -23.87 18.27
N CYS A 93 -3.54 -22.60 18.66
CA CYS A 93 -4.53 -21.82 19.40
C CYS A 93 -4.83 -20.51 18.67
N PRO A 94 -5.91 -20.41 17.87
CA PRO A 94 -6.39 -19.12 17.41
C PRO A 94 -6.84 -18.29 18.63
N LEU A 95 -6.29 -17.07 18.77
CA LEU A 95 -6.55 -16.15 19.88
C LEU A 95 -8.03 -15.77 20.05
N VAL A 96 -8.82 -15.89 18.97
CA VAL A 96 -10.19 -15.38 18.88
C VAL A 96 -11.23 -16.45 19.26
N GLU A 97 -10.90 -17.75 19.16
CA GLU A 97 -11.81 -18.80 19.58
C GLU A 97 -11.66 -19.12 21.08
N PRO A 98 -12.77 -19.40 21.79
CA PRO A 98 -12.69 -19.84 23.17
C PRO A 98 -11.84 -21.11 23.26
N ILE A 99 -10.97 -21.18 24.28
CA ILE A 99 -10.02 -22.28 24.56
C ILE A 99 -10.79 -23.58 24.87
N ILE A 100 -11.41 -24.17 23.86
CA ILE A 100 -12.25 -25.37 23.96
C ILE A 100 -11.61 -26.54 23.21
N SER A 101 -10.70 -26.29 22.26
CA SER A 101 -9.98 -27.37 21.59
C SER A 101 -8.97 -28.02 22.55
N SER A 102 -8.99 -29.35 22.61
CA SER A 102 -8.10 -30.13 23.48
C SER A 102 -6.63 -29.92 23.14
N GLU A 103 -6.31 -29.75 21.85
CA GLU A 103 -4.95 -29.51 21.36
C GLU A 103 -4.39 -28.17 21.84
N CYS A 104 -5.21 -27.12 21.80
CA CYS A 104 -4.81 -25.82 22.34
C CYS A 104 -4.54 -25.89 23.85
N SER A 105 -5.38 -26.62 24.60
CA SER A 105 -5.18 -26.77 26.04
C SER A 105 -3.86 -27.48 26.39
N THR A 106 -3.46 -28.48 25.60
CA THR A 106 -2.19 -29.21 25.81
C THR A 106 -0.97 -28.33 25.52
N GLN A 107 -0.99 -27.58 24.41
CA GLN A 107 0.10 -26.65 24.07
C GLN A 107 0.23 -25.52 25.10
N LEU A 108 -0.91 -25.02 25.59
CA LEU A 108 -0.93 -24.02 26.66
C LEU A 108 -0.37 -24.57 27.96
N GLU A 109 -0.68 -25.82 28.32
CA GLU A 109 -0.13 -26.46 29.52
C GLU A 109 1.39 -26.65 29.42
N GLU A 110 1.90 -27.12 28.28
CA GLU A 110 3.34 -27.26 28.02
C GLU A 110 4.05 -25.90 28.12
N TYR A 111 3.45 -24.86 27.53
CA TYR A 111 3.96 -23.50 27.62
C TYR A 111 3.94 -22.95 29.06
N LEU A 112 2.85 -23.14 29.80
CA LEU A 112 2.77 -22.71 31.21
C LEU A 112 3.77 -23.48 32.08
N PHE A 113 4.04 -24.75 31.76
CA PHE A 113 5.04 -25.55 32.46
C PHE A 113 6.46 -25.05 32.20
N SER A 114 6.78 -24.62 30.97
CA SER A 114 8.09 -24.00 30.67
C SER A 114 8.27 -22.68 31.44
N LEU A 115 7.20 -21.91 31.64
CA LEU A 115 7.22 -20.69 32.46
C LEU A 115 7.42 -20.92 33.96
N LEU A 116 7.21 -22.14 34.49
CA LEU A 116 7.41 -22.44 35.92
C LEU A 116 8.85 -22.21 36.37
N LEU A 117 9.83 -22.39 35.48
CA LEU A 117 11.23 -22.12 35.79
C LEU A 117 11.45 -20.63 36.12
N PHE A 118 10.81 -19.73 35.37
CA PHE A 118 10.83 -18.29 35.62
C PHE A 118 9.95 -17.89 36.82
N GLY A 119 8.97 -18.73 37.16
CA GLY A 119 8.20 -18.65 38.41
C GLY A 119 8.96 -19.14 39.66
N SER A 120 10.17 -19.71 39.52
CA SER A 120 10.95 -20.22 40.66
C SER A 120 11.24 -19.19 41.76
N PRO A 121 11.47 -17.88 41.48
CA PRO A 121 11.61 -16.88 42.53
C PRO A 121 10.30 -16.69 43.32
N ILE A 122 9.14 -16.82 42.68
CA ILE A 122 7.84 -16.77 43.38
C ILE A 122 7.75 -17.95 44.37
N MET A 123 8.08 -19.15 43.90
CA MET A 123 8.07 -20.36 44.74
C MET A 123 9.07 -20.26 45.90
N ALA A 124 10.27 -19.74 45.65
CA ALA A 124 11.26 -19.46 46.68
C ALA A 124 10.75 -18.40 47.68
N GLY A 125 10.14 -17.31 47.21
CA GLY A 125 9.55 -16.27 48.04
C GLY A 125 8.43 -16.81 48.95
N LEU A 126 7.52 -17.62 48.41
CA LEU A 126 6.47 -18.30 49.18
C LEU A 126 7.06 -19.27 50.21
N PHE A 127 8.09 -20.03 49.83
CA PHE A 127 8.81 -20.90 50.75
C PHE A 127 9.46 -20.11 51.89
N PHE A 128 10.15 -19.01 51.59
CA PHE A 128 10.76 -18.16 52.61
C PHE A 128 9.71 -17.47 53.50
N MET A 129 8.53 -17.13 52.97
CA MET A 129 7.40 -16.67 53.79
C MET A 129 6.90 -17.75 54.74
N LEU A 130 6.77 -19.00 54.29
CA LEU A 130 6.36 -20.12 55.13
C LEU A 130 7.41 -20.41 56.22
N VAL A 131 8.69 -20.46 55.84
CA VAL A 131 9.81 -20.59 56.78
C VAL A 131 9.80 -19.44 57.77
N TRP A 132 9.61 -18.20 57.30
CA TRP A 132 9.51 -17.02 58.16
C TRP A 132 8.36 -17.13 59.15
N GLN A 133 7.16 -17.54 58.72
CA GLN A 133 6.01 -17.73 59.61
C GLN A 133 6.29 -18.83 60.65
N VAL A 134 6.80 -19.98 60.23
CA VAL A 134 7.13 -21.09 61.15
C VAL A 134 8.22 -20.67 62.13
N CYS A 135 9.29 -20.04 61.66
CA CYS A 135 10.39 -19.56 62.48
C CYS A 135 9.99 -18.40 63.40
N CYS A 136 9.06 -17.54 62.99
CA CYS A 136 8.52 -16.45 63.80
C CYS A 136 7.62 -16.99 64.90
N CYS A 137 6.67 -17.85 64.56
CA CYS A 137 5.78 -18.48 65.53
C CYS A 137 6.54 -19.35 66.53
N THR A 138 7.56 -20.11 66.08
CA THR A 138 8.37 -20.97 66.96
C THR A 138 9.42 -20.17 67.76
N GLY A 139 10.03 -19.15 67.17
CA GLY A 139 11.03 -18.30 67.81
C GLY A 139 10.45 -17.33 68.86
N MET A 140 9.20 -16.88 68.67
CA MET A 140 8.46 -16.09 69.66
C MET A 140 7.75 -16.95 70.73
N CYS A 141 7.60 -18.26 70.50
CA CYS A 141 6.98 -19.14 71.48
C CYS A 141 7.90 -19.37 72.69
N ARG A 142 7.41 -19.00 73.89
CA ARG A 142 8.09 -19.20 75.19
C ARG A 142 8.53 -20.65 75.43
N CYS A 143 7.84 -21.64 74.83
CA CYS A 143 8.10 -23.06 74.99
C CYS A 143 9.40 -23.53 74.31
N CYS A 144 9.78 -22.95 73.17
CA CYS A 144 11.04 -23.29 72.48
C CYS A 144 12.27 -22.70 73.19
N ARG A 145 12.11 -21.68 74.05
CA ARG A 145 13.18 -21.11 74.89
C ARG A 145 13.77 -22.12 75.89
N ARG A 146 13.06 -23.22 76.17
CA ARG A 146 13.45 -24.31 77.08
C ARG A 146 13.75 -25.64 76.39
N CYS A 147 13.65 -25.73 75.05
CA CYS A 147 13.90 -26.99 74.35
C CYS A 147 15.40 -27.38 74.34
N CYS A 148 15.66 -28.69 74.42
CA CYS A 148 16.94 -29.33 74.75
C CYS A 148 18.12 -29.03 73.81
N LEU A 149 17.90 -28.49 72.61
CA LEU A 149 18.98 -28.08 71.69
C LEU A 149 19.76 -26.83 72.13
N CYS A 150 19.31 -26.13 73.18
CA CYS A 150 20.07 -25.06 73.82
C CYS A 150 21.03 -25.54 74.94
N ALA A 151 21.05 -26.85 75.25
CA ALA A 151 21.79 -27.41 76.39
C ALA A 151 23.28 -27.72 76.13
N GLU A 152 23.83 -27.38 74.96
CA GLU A 152 25.15 -27.90 74.54
C GLU A 152 26.34 -26.94 74.71
N ARG A 153 26.19 -25.80 75.41
CA ARG A 153 27.31 -24.86 75.62
C ARG A 153 27.77 -24.76 77.07
N LYS A 154 29.04 -25.10 77.30
CA LYS A 154 29.69 -25.13 78.61
C LYS A 154 30.31 -23.79 79.06
N ALA A 155 30.52 -22.82 78.17
CA ALA A 155 31.09 -21.50 78.51
C ALA A 155 30.80 -20.40 77.44
N PRO A 156 30.77 -19.11 77.83
CA PRO A 156 30.76 -17.99 76.89
C PRO A 156 32.14 -17.86 76.22
N TYR A 157 32.17 -17.84 74.88
CA TYR A 157 33.39 -17.59 74.11
C TYR A 157 33.45 -16.15 73.61
N SER A 158 34.65 -15.56 73.58
CA SER A 158 34.90 -14.35 72.81
C SER A 158 34.65 -14.64 71.33
N VAL A 159 34.00 -13.69 70.63
CA VAL A 159 33.76 -13.78 69.19
C VAL A 159 35.11 -14.02 68.48
N ARG A 160 35.22 -15.10 67.70
CA ARG A 160 36.45 -15.42 66.96
C ARG A 160 36.74 -14.29 65.97
N LEU A 161 38.03 -14.00 65.72
CA LEU A 161 38.43 -12.91 64.84
C LEU A 161 37.78 -13.00 63.45
N TRP A 162 37.71 -14.21 62.87
CA TRP A 162 37.06 -14.42 61.57
C TRP A 162 35.58 -14.03 61.56
N GLN A 163 34.82 -14.27 62.64
CA GLN A 163 33.41 -13.87 62.72
C GLN A 163 33.26 -12.35 62.80
N LYS A 164 34.17 -11.68 63.53
CA LYS A 164 34.21 -10.21 63.56
C LYS A 164 34.52 -9.65 62.18
N MET A 165 35.49 -10.24 61.47
CA MET A 165 35.86 -9.85 60.11
C MET A 165 34.71 -10.12 59.12
N SER A 166 34.04 -11.29 59.20
CA SER A 166 32.89 -11.60 58.35
C SER A 166 31.74 -10.61 58.56
N ILE A 167 31.42 -10.24 59.81
CA ILE A 167 30.39 -9.21 60.08
C ILE A 167 30.85 -7.84 59.57
N ALA A 168 32.13 -7.49 59.80
CA ALA A 168 32.70 -6.21 59.37
C ALA A 168 32.77 -6.07 57.84
N CYS A 169 32.86 -7.16 57.08
CA CYS A 169 32.86 -7.14 55.62
C CYS A 169 31.46 -7.33 55.01
N LEU A 170 30.68 -8.31 55.48
CA LEU A 170 29.39 -8.66 54.86
C LEU A 170 28.30 -7.62 55.12
N VAL A 171 28.31 -6.93 56.26
CA VAL A 171 27.31 -5.90 56.54
C VAL A 171 27.50 -4.68 55.61
N PRO A 172 28.69 -4.07 55.47
CA PRO A 172 28.88 -3.00 54.50
C PRO A 172 28.58 -3.43 53.06
N ILE A 173 28.99 -4.64 52.66
CA ILE A 173 28.68 -5.16 51.31
C ILE A 173 27.16 -5.27 51.11
N GLY A 174 26.44 -5.86 52.06
CA GLY A 174 24.97 -5.98 51.99
C GLY A 174 24.26 -4.62 52.03
N VAL A 175 24.78 -3.65 52.78
CA VAL A 175 24.26 -2.28 52.84
C VAL A 175 24.49 -1.55 51.52
N ILE A 176 25.70 -1.59 50.97
CA ILE A 176 26.05 -0.95 49.70
C ILE A 176 25.27 -1.59 48.55
N ALA A 177 25.22 -2.92 48.48
CA ALA A 177 24.44 -3.64 47.48
C ALA A 177 22.95 -3.34 47.60
N GLY A 178 22.41 -3.26 48.82
CA GLY A 178 21.01 -2.89 49.05
C GLY A 178 20.69 -1.47 48.60
N LEU A 179 21.55 -0.49 48.93
CA LEU A 179 21.37 0.90 48.50
C LEU A 179 21.51 1.07 46.99
N ALA A 180 22.49 0.41 46.37
CA ALA A 180 22.65 0.39 44.92
C ALA A 180 21.43 -0.24 44.24
N ALA A 181 20.94 -1.37 44.74
CA ALA A 181 19.73 -2.02 44.23
C ALA A 181 18.49 -1.13 44.40
N ILE A 182 18.31 -0.49 45.55
CA ILE A 182 17.19 0.46 45.78
C ILE A 182 17.24 1.62 44.78
N PHE A 183 18.42 2.19 44.56
CA PHE A 183 18.60 3.29 43.60
C PHE A 183 18.25 2.83 42.18
N VAL A 184 18.78 1.69 41.73
CA VAL A 184 18.48 1.12 40.41
C VAL A 184 17.00 0.77 40.28
N VAL A 185 16.39 0.12 41.28
CA VAL A 185 14.96 -0.20 41.26
C VAL A 185 14.12 1.08 41.15
N TYR A 186 14.44 2.12 41.91
CA TYR A 186 13.72 3.39 41.87
C TYR A 186 13.79 4.04 40.49
N THR A 187 15.00 4.23 39.96
CA THR A 187 15.20 4.90 38.66
C THR A 187 14.59 4.06 37.53
N ARG A 188 14.75 2.73 37.56
CA ARG A 188 14.21 1.85 36.52
C ARG A 188 12.69 1.69 36.60
N SER A 189 12.11 1.75 37.80
CA SER A 189 10.66 1.69 37.96
C SER A 189 9.98 2.93 37.37
N GLU A 190 10.57 4.13 37.53
CA GLU A 190 10.07 5.35 36.89
C GLU A 190 10.19 5.27 35.37
N THR A 191 11.35 4.83 34.84
CA THR A 191 11.52 4.69 33.38
C THR A 191 10.60 3.63 32.79
N PHE A 192 10.30 2.55 33.52
CA PHE A 192 9.34 1.54 33.08
C PHE A 192 7.91 2.10 33.00
N THR A 193 7.47 2.85 34.00
CA THR A 193 6.14 3.50 33.98
C THR A 193 6.01 4.46 32.80
N VAL A 194 7.03 5.28 32.54
CA VAL A 194 7.06 6.17 31.38
C VAL A 194 7.01 5.37 30.08
N ALA A 195 7.80 4.30 29.96
CA ALA A 195 7.81 3.45 28.77
C ALA A 195 6.46 2.78 28.51
N VAL A 196 5.74 2.30 29.54
CA VAL A 196 4.39 1.75 29.39
C VAL A 196 3.40 2.81 28.88
N GLN A 197 3.50 4.03 29.38
CA GLN A 197 2.67 5.15 28.90
C GLN A 197 3.00 5.52 27.44
N GLU A 198 4.28 5.51 27.06
CA GLU A 198 4.72 5.71 25.68
C GLU A 198 4.18 4.62 24.75
N VAL A 199 4.27 3.33 25.14
CA VAL A 199 3.70 2.20 24.39
C VAL A 199 2.20 2.39 24.16
N LEU A 200 1.46 2.74 25.22
CA LEU A 200 0.02 3.00 25.12
C LEU A 200 -0.27 4.18 24.19
N CYS A 201 0.51 5.26 24.27
CA CYS A 201 0.34 6.43 23.40
C CYS A 201 0.66 6.10 21.93
N HIS A 202 1.69 5.32 21.64
CA HIS A 202 2.01 4.86 20.29
C HIS A 202 0.91 3.92 19.74
N SER A 203 0.40 3.00 20.55
CA SER A 203 -0.71 2.12 20.14
C SER A 203 -1.99 2.92 19.82
N LEU A 204 -2.30 3.93 20.64
CA LEU A 204 -3.40 4.87 20.45
C LEU A 204 -3.24 5.70 19.17
N THR A 205 -2.04 6.20 18.95
CA THR A 205 -1.71 7.02 17.78
C THR A 205 -1.82 6.20 16.50
N MET A 206 -1.29 4.99 16.49
CA MET A 206 -1.38 4.09 15.36
C MET A 206 -2.83 3.69 15.06
N ALA A 207 -3.62 3.34 16.09
CA ALA A 207 -5.03 3.01 15.91
C ALA A 207 -5.84 4.21 15.38
N ASP A 208 -5.60 5.41 15.91
CA ASP A 208 -6.28 6.64 15.47
C ASP A 208 -5.92 6.98 14.02
N GLU A 209 -4.62 6.99 13.68
CA GLU A 209 -4.18 7.30 12.32
C GLU A 209 -4.62 6.24 11.31
N ALA A 210 -4.65 4.95 11.68
CA ALA A 210 -5.15 3.89 10.82
C ALA A 210 -6.66 4.03 10.56
N LEU A 211 -7.47 4.30 11.58
CA LEU A 211 -8.92 4.34 11.46
C LEU A 211 -9.43 5.69 10.95
N ASN A 212 -8.99 6.78 11.56
CA ASN A 212 -9.49 8.15 11.33
C ASN A 212 -8.61 8.99 10.39
N GLY A 213 -7.40 8.52 10.05
CA GLY A 213 -6.49 9.24 9.16
C GLY A 213 -5.46 10.12 9.88
N SER A 214 -4.49 10.66 9.13
CA SER A 214 -3.45 11.55 9.65
C SER A 214 -3.58 12.95 9.02
N PRO A 215 -3.86 14.00 9.82
CA PRO A 215 -3.99 15.37 9.31
C PRO A 215 -2.65 16.12 9.16
N SER A 216 -1.61 15.69 9.88
CA SER A 216 -0.34 16.42 10.03
C SER A 216 0.80 15.88 9.16
N GLY A 217 0.55 14.83 8.38
CA GLY A 217 1.52 14.23 7.46
C GLY A 217 1.86 12.77 7.82
N PRO A 218 2.02 11.89 6.83
CA PRO A 218 1.50 12.03 5.46
C PRO A 218 -0.03 12.09 5.39
N LEU A 219 -0.55 12.62 4.28
CA LEU A 219 -1.98 12.72 4.03
C LEU A 219 -2.57 11.33 3.83
N PHE A 220 -3.09 10.76 4.91
CA PHE A 220 -3.84 9.51 4.89
C PHE A 220 -5.27 9.77 5.31
N LEU A 221 -6.22 9.32 4.48
CA LEU A 221 -7.64 9.54 4.66
C LEU A 221 -8.19 8.85 5.91
N GLY A 222 -7.58 7.74 6.33
CA GLY A 222 -8.16 6.82 7.31
C GLY A 222 -9.04 5.77 6.64
N ILE A 223 -9.08 4.57 7.22
CA ILE A 223 -9.86 3.46 6.68
C ILE A 223 -11.36 3.73 6.78
N ASP A 224 -11.84 4.39 7.84
CA ASP A 224 -13.28 4.70 7.99
C ASP A 224 -13.78 5.60 6.86
N ALA A 225 -13.06 6.68 6.58
CA ALA A 225 -13.37 7.57 5.48
C ALA A 225 -13.12 6.89 4.12
N GLY A 226 -12.11 6.02 4.00
CA GLY A 226 -11.88 5.18 2.82
C GLY A 226 -13.07 4.28 2.49
N ILE A 227 -13.63 3.58 3.48
CA ILE A 227 -14.83 2.73 3.31
C ILE A 227 -16.01 3.56 2.81
N GLN A 228 -16.24 4.75 3.39
CA GLN A 228 -17.34 5.64 2.97
C GLN A 228 -17.17 6.10 1.51
N ARG A 229 -15.94 6.43 1.10
CA ARG A 229 -15.61 6.85 -0.27
C ARG A 229 -15.77 5.72 -1.28
N VAL A 230 -15.32 4.51 -0.94
CA VAL A 230 -15.52 3.32 -1.79
C VAL A 230 -17.01 2.96 -1.87
N ALA A 231 -17.76 3.11 -0.79
CA ALA A 231 -19.22 2.91 -0.79
C ALA A 231 -19.94 3.95 -1.66
N LEU A 232 -19.53 5.22 -1.59
CA LEU A 232 -20.05 6.28 -2.46
C LEU A 232 -19.70 6.00 -3.93
N LEU A 233 -18.46 5.62 -4.21
CA LEU A 233 -18.04 5.23 -5.56
C LEU A 233 -18.86 4.05 -6.09
N GLN A 234 -19.08 3.03 -5.26
CA GLN A 234 -19.95 1.89 -5.61
C GLN A 234 -21.38 2.36 -5.92
N GLN A 235 -21.93 3.29 -5.14
CA GLN A 235 -23.26 3.86 -5.38
C GLN A 235 -23.31 4.69 -6.68
N LEU A 236 -22.26 5.45 -6.98
CA LEU A 236 -22.15 6.24 -8.21
C LEU A 236 -21.99 5.34 -9.45
N LEU A 237 -21.30 4.20 -9.31
CA LEU A 237 -21.08 3.21 -10.37
C LEU A 237 -22.21 2.18 -10.48
N ASP A 238 -23.24 2.25 -9.63
CA ASP A 238 -24.38 1.36 -9.72
C ASP A 238 -25.09 1.54 -11.07
N VAL A 239 -25.58 0.45 -11.65
CA VAL A 239 -26.21 0.43 -12.97
C VAL A 239 -27.43 1.37 -13.01
N ASP A 240 -28.14 1.45 -11.88
CA ASP A 240 -29.34 2.28 -11.69
C ASP A 240 -29.01 3.67 -11.11
N SER A 241 -27.73 4.01 -10.95
CA SER A 241 -27.34 5.33 -10.45
C SER A 241 -27.76 6.42 -11.45
N LYS A 242 -28.10 7.59 -10.93
CA LYS A 242 -28.41 8.75 -11.76
C LYS A 242 -27.24 9.09 -12.69
N ALA A 243 -26.01 9.05 -12.17
CA ALA A 243 -24.81 9.33 -12.95
C ALA A 243 -24.64 8.35 -14.13
N MET A 244 -24.84 7.05 -13.91
CA MET A 244 -24.75 6.06 -14.99
C MET A 244 -25.89 6.18 -16.00
N THR A 245 -27.08 6.57 -15.56
CA THR A 245 -28.22 6.83 -16.44
C THR A 245 -27.97 8.05 -17.32
N ASP A 246 -27.46 9.14 -16.74
CA ASP A 246 -27.11 10.37 -17.45
C ASP A 246 -25.96 10.11 -18.44
N ILE A 247 -24.93 9.34 -18.05
CA ILE A 247 -23.85 8.94 -18.97
C ILE A 247 -24.40 8.15 -20.17
N ARG A 248 -25.28 7.16 -19.95
CA ARG A 248 -25.87 6.39 -21.07
C ARG A 248 -26.70 7.28 -21.98
N ALA A 249 -27.52 8.17 -21.43
CA ALA A 249 -28.30 9.12 -22.21
C ALA A 249 -27.39 10.00 -23.08
N ILE A 250 -26.30 10.54 -22.52
CA ILE A 250 -25.33 11.34 -23.27
C ILE A 250 -24.61 10.51 -24.34
N LEU A 251 -24.23 9.26 -24.06
CA LEU A 251 -23.61 8.36 -25.03
C LEU A 251 -24.56 8.00 -26.19
N ASP A 252 -25.85 7.83 -25.89
CA ASP A 252 -26.90 7.56 -26.87
C ASP A 252 -27.18 8.81 -27.73
N GLU A 253 -27.26 10.00 -27.11
CA GLU A 253 -27.43 11.27 -27.82
C GLU A 253 -26.22 11.65 -28.69
N THR A 254 -25.02 11.20 -28.30
CA THR A 254 -23.78 11.39 -29.08
C THR A 254 -23.48 10.24 -30.04
N ALA A 255 -24.34 9.22 -30.13
CA ALA A 255 -24.17 8.13 -31.08
C ALA A 255 -24.12 8.59 -32.55
N PRO A 256 -25.01 9.51 -33.02
CA PRO A 256 -24.95 10.02 -34.39
C PRO A 256 -23.64 10.73 -34.74
N PHE A 257 -22.96 11.31 -33.75
CA PHE A 257 -21.63 11.90 -33.95
C PHE A 257 -20.59 10.82 -34.25
N GLY A 258 -20.57 9.74 -33.48
CA GLY A 258 -19.67 8.61 -33.73
C GLY A 258 -19.91 7.97 -35.09
N ASP A 259 -21.18 7.72 -35.43
CA ASP A 259 -21.56 7.18 -36.73
C ASP A 259 -21.12 8.10 -37.88
N ALA A 260 -21.16 9.43 -37.69
CA ALA A 260 -20.68 10.40 -38.68
C ALA A 260 -19.15 10.43 -38.81
N VAL A 261 -18.39 10.21 -37.73
CA VAL A 261 -16.92 10.06 -37.78
C VAL A 261 -16.56 8.80 -38.57
N ASP A 262 -17.21 7.68 -38.25
CA ASP A 262 -16.96 6.39 -38.90
C ASP A 262 -17.36 6.41 -40.37
N ASP A 263 -18.50 7.01 -40.72
CA ASP A 263 -18.95 7.19 -42.11
C ASP A 263 -17.95 8.02 -42.93
N LEU A 264 -17.46 9.13 -42.36
CA LEU A 264 -16.45 9.96 -43.02
C LEU A 264 -15.16 9.17 -43.24
N LEU A 265 -14.64 8.52 -42.21
CA LEU A 265 -13.40 7.75 -42.30
C LEU A 265 -13.52 6.62 -43.32
N ALA A 266 -14.64 5.87 -43.32
CA ALA A 266 -14.91 4.81 -44.28
C ALA A 266 -14.95 5.33 -45.72
N LYS A 267 -15.58 6.49 -45.96
CA LYS A 267 -15.62 7.12 -47.30
C LYS A 267 -14.25 7.61 -47.76
N VAL A 268 -13.46 8.19 -46.86
CA VAL A 268 -12.08 8.61 -47.16
C VAL A 268 -11.20 7.39 -47.45
N ASP A 269 -11.31 6.32 -46.65
CA ASP A 269 -10.61 5.05 -46.87
C ASP A 269 -10.99 4.40 -48.20
N HIS A 270 -12.28 4.38 -48.52
CA HIS A 270 -12.80 3.86 -49.78
C HIS A 270 -12.23 4.63 -50.98
N MET A 271 -12.34 5.96 -50.97
CA MET A 271 -11.79 6.81 -52.02
C MET A 271 -10.27 6.63 -52.15
N GLN A 272 -9.54 6.59 -51.04
CA GLN A 272 -8.10 6.36 -51.04
C GLN A 272 -7.75 5.00 -51.66
N ARG A 273 -8.50 3.95 -51.34
CA ARG A 273 -8.28 2.61 -51.89
C ARG A 273 -8.50 2.58 -53.41
N VAL A 274 -9.61 3.13 -53.89
CA VAL A 274 -9.93 3.17 -55.34
C VAL A 274 -8.84 3.95 -56.10
N LEU A 275 -8.48 5.13 -55.61
CA LEU A 275 -7.44 5.95 -56.22
C LEU A 275 -6.05 5.28 -56.14
N THR A 276 -5.79 4.46 -55.13
CA THR A 276 -4.50 3.76 -54.98
C THR A 276 -4.41 2.65 -56.01
N LEU A 277 -5.48 1.88 -56.19
CA LEU A 277 -5.54 0.81 -57.18
C LEU A 277 -5.37 1.36 -58.60
N VAL A 278 -6.01 2.49 -58.91
CA VAL A 278 -5.87 3.15 -60.21
C VAL A 278 -4.52 3.85 -60.37
N GLY A 279 -4.01 4.51 -59.32
CA GLY A 279 -2.76 5.26 -59.37
C GLY A 279 -1.49 4.40 -59.36
N GLN A 280 -1.52 3.23 -58.72
CA GLN A 280 -0.38 2.29 -58.71
C GLN A 280 -0.27 1.49 -60.01
N GLN A 281 -1.38 1.30 -60.72
CA GLN A 281 -1.33 0.71 -62.05
C GLN A 281 -0.80 1.76 -63.02
N LYS A 282 0.43 1.57 -63.53
CA LYS A 282 0.87 2.31 -64.71
C LYS A 282 0.00 1.88 -65.88
N LEU A 283 -1.00 2.70 -66.16
CA LEU A 283 -1.96 2.46 -67.22
C LEU A 283 -1.33 2.90 -68.53
N LYS A 284 -0.67 1.96 -69.23
CA LYS A 284 -0.13 2.21 -70.58
C LYS A 284 0.72 3.49 -70.64
N GLU A 285 1.68 3.63 -69.71
CA GLU A 285 2.58 4.80 -69.60
C GLU A 285 1.91 6.11 -69.16
N HIS A 286 0.66 6.06 -68.69
CA HIS A 286 -0.01 7.22 -68.10
C HIS A 286 -0.03 7.16 -66.57
N THR A 287 0.10 8.34 -65.98
CA THR A 287 0.05 8.58 -64.54
C THR A 287 -1.22 9.36 -64.20
N CYS A 288 -2.02 8.85 -63.27
CA CYS A 288 -3.20 9.55 -62.75
C CYS A 288 -2.74 10.70 -61.82
N TRP A 289 -2.87 11.94 -62.27
CA TRP A 289 -2.36 13.09 -61.52
C TRP A 289 -3.14 13.34 -60.22
N PHE A 290 -4.47 13.29 -60.27
CA PHE A 290 -5.29 13.46 -59.07
C PHE A 290 -5.10 12.32 -58.07
N CYS A 291 -4.85 11.09 -58.51
CA CYS A 291 -4.54 9.98 -57.61
C CYS A 291 -3.28 10.29 -56.78
N ILE A 292 -2.23 10.83 -57.41
CA ILE A 292 -1.02 11.29 -56.71
C ILE A 292 -1.35 12.45 -55.76
N ARG A 293 -2.14 13.43 -56.19
CA ARG A 293 -2.45 14.60 -55.34
C ARG A 293 -3.34 14.23 -54.13
N ALA A 294 -4.28 13.33 -54.31
CA ALA A 294 -5.22 12.92 -53.28
C ALA A 294 -4.58 11.96 -52.25
N ILE A 295 -3.73 11.03 -52.70
CA ILE A 295 -3.12 10.01 -51.83
C ILE A 295 -1.73 10.44 -51.35
N GLY A 296 -1.03 11.23 -52.14
CA GLY A 296 0.38 11.56 -51.97
C GLY A 296 1.26 10.68 -52.85
N SER A 297 2.52 11.07 -53.00
CA SER A 297 3.52 10.24 -53.68
C SER A 297 4.72 10.01 -52.79
N ASN A 298 5.09 8.74 -52.65
CA ASN A 298 6.33 8.35 -51.97
C ASN A 298 7.58 8.90 -52.67
N SER A 299 7.50 9.24 -53.97
CA SER A 299 8.63 9.78 -54.72
C SER A 299 8.89 11.27 -54.46
N THR A 300 7.83 12.05 -54.19
CA THR A 300 7.94 13.50 -53.94
C THR A 300 7.93 13.84 -52.45
N GLY A 301 7.45 12.93 -51.60
CA GLY A 301 7.27 13.17 -50.17
C GLY A 301 6.10 14.10 -49.85
N GLU A 302 5.26 14.43 -50.84
CA GLU A 302 4.04 15.22 -50.61
C GLU A 302 2.98 14.36 -49.91
N GLU A 303 2.46 14.85 -48.78
CA GLU A 303 1.28 14.28 -48.14
C GLU A 303 0.05 14.55 -49.03
N GLY A 304 -0.73 13.51 -49.31
CA GLY A 304 -1.94 13.65 -50.12
C GLY A 304 -3.10 14.27 -49.35
N LEU A 305 -4.01 14.94 -50.07
CA LEU A 305 -5.18 15.62 -49.49
C LEU A 305 -6.03 14.71 -48.58
N LEU A 306 -6.20 13.42 -48.91
CA LEU A 306 -6.96 12.48 -48.09
C LEU A 306 -6.23 12.10 -46.79
N ASN A 307 -4.91 12.00 -46.84
CA ASN A 307 -4.08 11.77 -45.66
C ASN A 307 -4.03 13.01 -44.77
N GLU A 308 -3.91 14.21 -45.35
CA GLU A 308 -4.02 15.47 -44.63
C GLU A 308 -5.39 15.63 -43.97
N LEU A 309 -6.47 15.16 -44.61
CA LEU A 309 -7.82 15.19 -44.05
C LEU A 309 -7.95 14.24 -42.86
N LYS A 310 -7.44 13.01 -42.97
CA LYS A 310 -7.39 12.06 -41.84
C LYS A 310 -6.54 12.58 -40.69
N LEU A 311 -5.38 13.16 -40.99
CA LEU A 311 -4.51 13.75 -39.99
C LEU A 311 -5.19 14.93 -39.31
N ALA A 312 -5.83 15.81 -40.09
CA ALA A 312 -6.63 16.91 -39.53
C ALA A 312 -7.70 16.38 -38.59
N LEU A 313 -8.42 15.34 -38.97
CA LEU A 313 -9.45 14.73 -38.12
C LEU A 313 -8.85 14.17 -36.83
N ARG A 314 -7.74 13.42 -36.89
CA ARG A 314 -7.02 12.88 -35.72
C ARG A 314 -6.45 13.97 -34.81
N THR A 315 -6.03 15.08 -35.38
CA THR A 315 -5.54 16.24 -34.60
C THR A 315 -6.66 17.16 -34.11
N SER A 316 -7.88 16.99 -34.61
CA SER A 316 -9.02 17.82 -34.25
C SER A 316 -9.61 17.44 -32.88
N SER A 317 -10.56 18.25 -32.42
CA SER A 317 -11.37 17.93 -31.24
C SER A 317 -12.32 16.75 -31.47
N ALA A 318 -12.62 16.35 -32.72
CA ALA A 318 -13.43 15.16 -32.98
C ALA A 318 -12.76 13.88 -32.47
N ASP A 319 -11.44 13.76 -32.62
CA ASP A 319 -10.68 12.60 -32.14
C ASP A 319 -10.73 12.49 -30.61
N ALA A 320 -10.53 13.62 -29.90
CA ALA A 320 -10.66 13.67 -28.45
C ALA A 320 -12.09 13.33 -27.99
N MET A 321 -13.12 13.87 -28.64
CA MET A 321 -14.52 13.56 -28.35
C MET A 321 -14.85 12.08 -28.58
N GLN A 322 -14.40 11.51 -29.70
CA GLN A 322 -14.58 10.10 -30.01
C GLN A 322 -13.87 9.21 -28.99
N SER A 323 -12.63 9.55 -28.63
CA SER A 323 -11.85 8.81 -27.63
C SER A 323 -12.49 8.86 -26.23
N ILE A 324 -13.06 10.00 -25.83
CA ILE A 324 -13.84 10.12 -24.58
C ILE A 324 -15.07 9.21 -24.65
N ARG A 325 -15.83 9.25 -25.75
CA ARG A 325 -17.04 8.44 -25.94
C ARG A 325 -16.71 6.95 -25.92
N GLU A 326 -15.69 6.52 -26.66
CA GLU A 326 -15.24 5.12 -26.72
C GLU A 326 -14.72 4.63 -25.37
N THR A 327 -13.89 5.43 -24.69
CA THR A 327 -13.36 5.06 -23.37
C THR A 327 -14.47 4.97 -22.32
N THR A 328 -15.38 5.95 -22.32
CA THR A 328 -16.54 5.97 -21.40
C THR A 328 -17.46 4.79 -21.68
N SER A 329 -17.77 4.51 -22.95
CA SER A 329 -18.59 3.38 -23.36
C SER A 329 -17.94 2.05 -22.97
N ALA A 330 -16.65 1.86 -23.26
CA ALA A 330 -15.93 0.62 -23.00
C ALA A 330 -15.75 0.32 -21.50
N THR A 331 -15.67 1.34 -20.64
CA THR A 331 -15.35 1.18 -19.21
C THR A 331 -16.57 1.33 -18.30
N LEU A 332 -17.46 2.28 -18.61
CA LEU A 332 -18.61 2.66 -17.77
C LEU A 332 -19.96 2.16 -18.32
N THR A 333 -19.95 1.19 -19.24
CA THR A 333 -21.16 0.50 -19.67
C THR A 333 -20.99 -1.03 -19.70
N GLY A 334 -22.13 -1.74 -19.81
CA GLY A 334 -22.17 -3.19 -19.96
C GLY A 334 -21.50 -3.97 -18.82
N GLN A 335 -20.81 -5.05 -19.17
CA GLN A 335 -20.17 -5.95 -18.22
C GLN A 335 -19.03 -5.27 -17.45
N ARG A 336 -18.27 -4.37 -18.09
CA ARG A 336 -17.13 -3.70 -17.47
C ARG A 336 -17.55 -2.83 -16.30
N LEU A 337 -18.66 -2.07 -16.42
CA LEU A 337 -19.23 -1.31 -15.31
C LEU A 337 -19.57 -2.21 -14.12
N ALA A 338 -20.24 -3.35 -14.39
CA ALA A 338 -20.56 -4.34 -13.36
C ALA A 338 -19.30 -4.90 -12.69
N ASP A 339 -18.23 -5.16 -13.46
CA ASP A 339 -16.95 -5.63 -12.93
C ASP A 339 -16.29 -4.57 -12.03
N VAL A 340 -16.30 -3.29 -12.43
CA VAL A 340 -15.76 -2.18 -11.61
C VAL A 340 -16.58 -1.97 -10.33
N ALA A 341 -17.91 -1.95 -10.44
CA ALA A 341 -18.80 -1.81 -9.28
C ALA A 341 -18.66 -2.99 -8.30
N SER A 342 -18.54 -4.22 -8.83
CA SER A 342 -18.29 -5.43 -8.05
C SER A 342 -16.91 -5.39 -7.38
N ALA A 343 -15.88 -4.94 -8.08
CA ALA A 343 -14.54 -4.76 -7.52
C ALA A 343 -14.54 -3.72 -6.39
N ALA A 344 -15.22 -2.58 -6.57
CA ALA A 344 -15.40 -1.58 -5.51
C ALA A 344 -16.13 -2.17 -4.30
N GLY A 345 -17.18 -2.97 -4.51
CA GLY A 345 -17.90 -3.67 -3.43
C GLY A 345 -17.02 -4.66 -2.66
N ARG A 346 -16.19 -5.45 -3.37
CA ARG A 346 -15.18 -6.32 -2.72
C ARG A 346 -14.16 -5.51 -1.93
N GLY A 347 -13.65 -4.42 -2.52
CA GLY A 347 -12.71 -3.51 -1.87
C GLY A 347 -13.28 -2.91 -0.58
N ARG A 348 -14.56 -2.52 -0.58
CA ARG A 348 -15.26 -2.03 0.61
C ARG A 348 -15.27 -3.07 1.72
N ASN A 349 -15.69 -4.30 1.42
CA ASN A 349 -15.77 -5.37 2.41
C ASN A 349 -14.40 -5.72 2.98
N ALA A 350 -13.35 -5.78 2.13
CA ALA A 350 -11.98 -6.02 2.57
C ALA A 350 -11.46 -4.93 3.50
N LEU A 351 -11.79 -3.65 3.23
CA LEU A 351 -11.47 -2.54 4.14
C LEU A 351 -12.25 -2.63 5.45
N GLU A 352 -13.48 -3.14 5.43
CA GLU A 352 -14.30 -3.35 6.62
C GLU A 352 -13.71 -4.45 7.52
N VAL A 353 -13.26 -5.56 6.93
CA VAL A 353 -12.49 -6.60 7.62
C VAL A 353 -11.18 -6.03 8.15
N PHE A 354 -10.46 -5.24 7.36
CA PHE A 354 -9.23 -4.57 7.80
C PHE A 354 -9.47 -3.67 9.02
N LYS A 355 -10.55 -2.88 8.97
CA LYS A 355 -10.99 -2.00 10.06
C LYS A 355 -11.27 -2.80 11.32
N GLN A 356 -12.04 -3.88 11.22
CA GLN A 356 -12.39 -4.74 12.35
C GLN A 356 -11.15 -5.39 12.96
N ALA A 357 -10.26 -5.94 12.14
CA ALA A 357 -8.99 -6.51 12.56
C ALA A 357 -8.10 -5.50 13.30
N THR A 358 -7.98 -4.28 12.75
CA THR A 358 -7.21 -3.19 13.37
C THR A 358 -7.84 -2.73 14.67
N ALA A 359 -9.17 -2.57 14.70
CA ALA A 359 -9.89 -2.18 15.91
C ALA A 359 -9.81 -3.27 16.99
N GLY A 360 -10.06 -4.54 16.67
CA GLY A 360 -9.95 -5.65 17.61
C GLY A 360 -8.53 -5.78 18.17
N SER A 361 -7.53 -5.76 17.28
CA SER A 361 -6.13 -5.95 17.68
C SER A 361 -5.57 -4.78 18.49
N PHE A 362 -5.92 -3.53 18.16
CA PHE A 362 -5.33 -2.35 18.81
C PHE A 362 -6.27 -1.66 19.79
N VAL A 363 -7.50 -1.38 19.38
CA VAL A 363 -8.45 -0.67 20.22
C VAL A 363 -8.89 -1.59 21.35
N GLU A 364 -9.40 -2.78 21.07
CA GLU A 364 -9.93 -3.63 22.14
C GLU A 364 -8.83 -4.16 23.05
N MET A 365 -7.68 -4.55 22.50
CA MET A 365 -6.56 -5.07 23.30
C MET A 365 -5.90 -4.01 24.19
N PHE A 366 -5.60 -2.81 23.67
CA PHE A 366 -4.86 -1.79 24.44
C PHE A 366 -5.78 -0.76 25.11
N LEU A 367 -6.81 -0.25 24.43
CA LEU A 367 -7.74 0.73 25.04
C LEU A 367 -8.69 0.08 26.01
N GLY A 368 -9.23 -1.09 25.66
CA GLY A 368 -10.10 -1.85 26.54
C GLY A 368 -9.42 -2.15 27.88
N GLN A 369 -8.09 -2.32 27.86
CA GLN A 369 -7.28 -2.58 29.05
C GLN A 369 -6.57 -1.34 29.61
N ARG A 370 -6.72 -0.14 29.04
CA ARG A 370 -5.96 1.05 29.47
C ARG A 370 -6.13 1.34 30.96
N TYR A 371 -7.36 1.39 31.46
CA TYR A 371 -7.63 1.66 32.87
C TYR A 371 -7.06 0.57 33.77
N THR A 372 -7.18 -0.70 33.35
CA THR A 372 -6.60 -1.84 34.05
C THR A 372 -5.08 -1.74 34.09
N LEU A 373 -4.43 -1.46 32.95
CA LEU A 373 -2.99 -1.34 32.83
C LEU A 373 -2.46 -0.18 33.67
N GLN A 374 -3.10 0.99 33.63
CA GLN A 374 -2.75 2.12 34.49
C GLN A 374 -2.89 1.76 35.97
N THR A 375 -4.01 1.14 36.37
CA THR A 375 -4.24 0.74 37.77
C THR A 375 -3.21 -0.30 38.24
N VAL A 376 -2.90 -1.29 37.39
CA VAL A 376 -1.90 -2.32 37.67
C VAL A 376 -0.51 -1.70 37.76
N GLU A 377 -0.20 -0.75 36.89
CA GLU A 377 1.09 -0.07 36.85
C GLU A 377 1.28 0.86 38.06
N ASP A 378 0.26 1.62 38.45
CA ASP A 378 0.26 2.44 39.65
C ASP A 378 0.40 1.57 40.91
N ALA A 379 -0.29 0.44 40.96
CA ALA A 379 -0.17 -0.54 42.04
C ALA A 379 1.23 -1.15 42.10
N ARG A 380 1.80 -1.53 40.93
CA ARG A 380 3.17 -2.04 40.80
C ARG A 380 4.18 -1.01 41.29
N HIS A 381 4.09 0.22 40.79
CA HIS A 381 4.98 1.32 41.15
C HIS A 381 4.90 1.65 42.65
N THR A 382 3.69 1.73 43.20
CA THR A 382 3.47 1.95 44.65
C THR A 382 4.05 0.82 45.49
N ALA A 383 3.83 -0.44 45.10
CA ALA A 383 4.39 -1.59 45.79
C ALA A 383 5.93 -1.59 45.73
N PHE A 384 6.51 -1.16 44.60
CA PHE A 384 7.94 -0.97 44.45
C PHE A 384 8.52 0.09 45.38
N LEU A 385 7.88 1.25 45.46
CA LEU A 385 8.29 2.32 46.37
C LEU A 385 8.19 1.88 47.83
N ALA A 386 7.12 1.18 48.19
CA ALA A 386 6.93 0.65 49.54
C ALA A 386 8.00 -0.39 49.91
N LEU A 387 8.29 -1.34 49.02
CA LEU A 387 9.32 -2.36 49.23
C LEU A 387 10.73 -1.75 49.32
N SER A 388 11.03 -0.80 48.44
CA SER A 388 12.30 -0.09 48.41
C SER A 388 12.49 0.77 49.67
N GLY A 389 11.45 1.51 50.07
CA GLY A 389 11.46 2.30 51.30
C GLY A 389 11.59 1.44 52.56
N PHE A 390 10.86 0.32 52.63
CA PHE A 390 11.00 -0.65 53.73
C PHE A 390 12.42 -1.19 53.82
N THR A 391 13.01 -1.55 52.67
CA THR A 391 14.38 -2.09 52.62
C THR A 391 15.41 -1.01 52.94
N ALA A 392 15.20 0.24 52.53
CA ALA A 392 16.06 1.36 52.90
C ALA A 392 16.08 1.58 54.42
N VAL A 393 14.91 1.58 55.07
CA VAL A 393 14.80 1.70 56.53
C VAL A 393 15.51 0.54 57.23
N LEU A 394 15.35 -0.69 56.72
CA LEU A 394 16.03 -1.87 57.24
C LEU A 394 17.56 -1.72 57.16
N VAL A 395 18.05 -1.35 55.98
CA VAL A 395 19.47 -1.27 55.65
C VAL A 395 20.17 -0.10 56.35
N LEU A 396 19.54 1.07 56.44
CA LEU A 396 20.16 2.29 56.98
C LEU A 396 19.97 2.45 58.49
N LEU A 397 18.80 2.08 59.02
CA LEU A 397 18.44 2.38 60.41
C LEU A 397 18.49 1.12 61.27
N VAL A 398 17.77 0.08 60.86
CA VAL A 398 17.60 -1.12 61.70
C VAL A 398 18.91 -1.89 61.81
N ASN A 399 19.56 -2.22 60.70
CA ASN A 399 20.76 -3.07 60.73
C ASN A 399 21.95 -2.38 61.42
N PRO A 400 22.35 -1.14 61.06
CA PRO A 400 23.43 -0.43 61.75
C PRO A 400 23.06 -0.13 63.21
N GLY A 401 21.80 0.26 63.47
CA GLY A 401 21.30 0.50 64.83
C GLY A 401 21.44 -0.71 65.74
N THR A 402 21.15 -1.91 65.23
CA THR A 402 21.31 -3.16 66.01
C THR A 402 22.77 -3.47 66.32
N ILE A 403 23.69 -3.19 65.38
CA ILE A 403 25.13 -3.38 65.58
C ILE A 403 25.69 -2.34 66.56
N VAL A 404 25.31 -1.08 66.41
CA VAL A 404 25.71 0.00 67.33
C VAL A 404 25.17 -0.26 68.73
N TYR A 405 23.92 -0.68 68.85
CA TYR A 405 23.33 -1.09 70.13
C TYR A 405 24.11 -2.24 70.76
N ALA A 406 24.41 -3.29 69.99
CA ALA A 406 25.21 -4.42 70.46
C ALA A 406 26.62 -4.00 70.91
N ARG A 407 27.26 -3.05 70.20
CA ARG A 407 28.60 -2.52 70.55
C ARG A 407 28.59 -1.59 71.76
N ARG A 408 27.57 -0.75 71.93
CA ARG A 408 27.51 0.27 72.99
C ARG A 408 26.86 -0.22 74.28
N SER A 409 26.21 -1.38 74.27
CA SER A 409 25.59 -1.93 75.47
C SER A 409 26.64 -2.20 76.54
N LYS A 410 26.50 -1.54 77.69
CA LYS A 410 27.33 -1.79 78.89
C LYS A 410 26.86 -3.01 79.68
N ALA A 411 25.78 -3.67 79.25
CA ALA A 411 25.31 -4.89 79.89
C ALA A 411 26.32 -6.01 79.66
N THR A 412 26.63 -6.78 80.71
CA THR A 412 27.49 -7.97 80.62
C THR A 412 27.02 -8.93 79.52
N TYR A 413 25.69 -9.02 79.32
CA TYR A 413 25.06 -9.77 78.25
C TYR A 413 24.03 -8.89 77.51
N PRO A 414 24.39 -8.30 76.36
CA PRO A 414 23.47 -7.45 75.59
C PRO A 414 22.21 -8.20 75.14
N SER A 415 21.11 -7.47 75.01
CA SER A 415 19.84 -8.05 74.54
C SER A 415 19.93 -8.49 73.08
N ALA A 416 19.45 -9.70 72.79
CA ALA A 416 19.37 -10.23 71.43
C ALA A 416 18.14 -9.71 70.64
N SER A 417 17.21 -9.01 71.30
CA SER A 417 15.93 -8.57 70.69
C SER A 417 16.11 -7.72 69.41
N PRO A 418 17.04 -6.75 69.34
CA PRO A 418 17.21 -5.95 68.13
C PRO A 418 17.68 -6.80 66.93
N SER A 419 18.61 -7.73 67.15
CA SER A 419 19.09 -8.64 66.09
C SER A 419 18.00 -9.59 65.62
N CYS A 420 17.10 -10.01 66.52
CA CYS A 420 15.93 -10.80 66.20
C CYS A 420 14.96 -10.03 65.28
N ALA A 421 14.68 -8.77 65.62
CA ALA A 421 13.81 -7.90 64.81
C ALA A 421 14.39 -7.65 63.42
N SER A 422 15.68 -7.32 63.33
CA SER A 422 16.40 -7.16 62.05
C SER A 422 16.38 -8.44 61.21
N TRP A 423 16.58 -9.60 61.84
CA TRP A 423 16.49 -10.90 61.18
C TRP A 423 15.09 -11.13 60.59
N PHE A 424 14.03 -10.88 61.36
CA PHE A 424 12.65 -11.00 60.87
C PHE A 424 12.35 -10.06 59.71
N CYS A 425 12.74 -8.80 59.82
CA CYS A 425 12.50 -7.83 58.76
C CYS A 425 13.33 -8.14 57.50
N SER A 426 14.50 -8.76 57.63
CA SER A 426 15.32 -9.20 56.49
C SER A 426 14.67 -10.38 55.74
N PHE A 427 14.04 -11.33 56.46
CA PHE A 427 13.24 -12.40 55.84
C PHE A 427 12.02 -11.87 55.09
N CYS A 428 11.37 -10.85 55.65
CA CYS A 428 10.27 -10.15 55.01
C CYS A 428 10.73 -9.49 53.70
N ALA A 429 11.81 -8.70 53.74
CA ALA A 429 12.39 -8.06 52.56
C ALA A 429 12.83 -9.08 51.49
N LEU A 430 13.49 -10.17 51.89
CA LEU A 430 13.86 -11.28 51.01
C LEU A 430 12.64 -11.86 50.28
N SER A 431 11.60 -12.18 51.04
CA SER A 431 10.41 -12.82 50.49
C SER A 431 9.68 -11.93 49.50
N PHE A 432 9.47 -10.66 49.86
CA PHE A 432 8.83 -9.69 48.96
C PHE A 432 9.68 -9.40 47.73
N GLY A 433 11.01 -9.27 47.87
CA GLY A 433 11.91 -9.09 46.73
C GLY A 433 11.85 -10.26 45.74
N LEU A 434 11.81 -11.50 46.23
CA LEU A 434 11.67 -12.70 45.41
C LEU A 434 10.30 -12.83 44.73
N LEU A 435 9.21 -12.56 45.45
CA LEU A 435 7.86 -12.55 44.88
C LEU A 435 7.74 -11.51 43.76
N PHE A 436 8.32 -10.33 43.96
CA PHE A 436 8.25 -9.25 42.99
C PHE A 436 9.09 -9.54 41.75
N ALA A 437 10.34 -9.96 41.95
CA ALA A 437 11.22 -10.38 40.87
C ALA A 437 10.58 -11.52 40.04
N GLY A 438 10.04 -12.54 40.71
CA GLY A 438 9.37 -13.64 40.04
C GLY A 438 8.12 -13.19 39.28
N GLY A 439 7.31 -12.30 39.86
CA GLY A 439 6.13 -11.75 39.17
C GLY A 439 6.49 -10.98 37.90
N LEU A 440 7.55 -10.17 37.93
CA LEU A 440 8.03 -9.48 36.73
C LEU A 440 8.62 -10.44 35.70
N LEU A 441 9.36 -11.47 36.10
CA LEU A 441 9.89 -12.49 35.18
C LEU A 441 8.78 -13.24 34.45
N VAL A 442 7.75 -13.66 35.18
CA VAL A 442 6.59 -14.37 34.61
C VAL A 442 5.85 -13.53 33.56
N VAL A 443 5.90 -12.20 33.64
CA VAL A 443 5.31 -11.29 32.64
C VAL A 443 6.31 -10.94 31.53
N ALA A 444 7.55 -10.60 31.88
CA ALA A 444 8.56 -10.12 30.94
C ALA A 444 8.98 -11.21 29.93
N VAL A 445 9.08 -12.47 30.36
CA VAL A 445 9.48 -13.56 29.46
C VAL A 445 8.47 -13.78 28.33
N PRO A 446 7.16 -14.00 28.59
CA PRO A 446 6.17 -14.08 27.51
C PRO A 446 6.14 -12.84 26.60
N MET A 447 6.29 -11.63 27.17
CA MET A 447 6.31 -10.41 26.37
C MET A 447 7.55 -10.33 25.46
N SER A 448 8.70 -10.85 25.91
CA SER A 448 9.90 -10.98 25.07
C SER A 448 9.73 -11.99 23.93
N GLU A 449 8.97 -13.06 24.18
CA GLU A 449 8.64 -14.02 23.15
C GLU A 449 7.67 -13.42 22.14
N LEU A 450 6.64 -12.70 22.61
CA LEU A 450 5.67 -11.98 21.80
C LEU A 450 6.34 -10.94 20.88
N CYS A 451 7.27 -10.14 21.42
CA CYS A 451 8.05 -9.16 20.66
C CYS A 451 8.74 -9.76 19.43
N HIS A 452 9.34 -10.92 19.60
CA HIS A 452 10.02 -11.59 18.50
C HIS A 452 9.04 -12.29 17.57
N PHE A 453 7.97 -12.91 18.10
CA PHE A 453 6.90 -13.44 17.27
C PHE A 453 6.35 -12.34 16.35
N TRP A 454 6.10 -11.14 16.87
CA TRP A 454 5.67 -10.01 16.07
C TRP A 454 6.67 -9.63 14.98
N ARG A 455 7.96 -9.50 15.33
CA ARG A 455 9.01 -9.05 14.40
C ARG A 455 9.34 -10.05 13.29
N TYR A 456 9.44 -11.34 13.62
CA TYR A 456 10.03 -12.32 12.71
C TYR A 456 9.02 -13.30 12.14
N ASP A 457 7.91 -13.52 12.83
CA ASP A 457 6.91 -14.48 12.40
C ASP A 457 5.69 -13.75 11.85
N LEU A 458 5.00 -12.97 12.68
CA LEU A 458 3.71 -12.35 12.34
C LEU A 458 3.81 -11.26 11.26
N LEU A 459 4.69 -10.26 11.43
CA LEU A 459 4.73 -9.08 10.55
C LEU A 459 5.71 -9.24 9.38
N THR A 460 5.83 -10.47 8.93
CA THR A 460 6.45 -10.80 7.66
C THR A 460 5.37 -10.97 6.59
N HIS A 461 5.77 -10.86 5.32
CA HIS A 461 4.83 -11.02 4.21
C HIS A 461 4.15 -12.41 4.19
N GLY A 462 4.88 -13.47 4.56
CA GLY A 462 4.34 -14.82 4.75
C GLY A 462 3.50 -14.92 6.03
N GLY A 463 4.03 -14.41 7.13
CA GLY A 463 3.42 -14.42 8.46
C GLY A 463 1.98 -13.95 8.52
N ILE A 464 1.67 -12.80 7.92
CA ILE A 464 0.31 -12.24 7.94
C ILE A 464 -0.70 -13.20 7.28
N ALA A 465 -0.29 -13.97 6.26
CA ALA A 465 -1.16 -14.99 5.67
C ALA A 465 -1.19 -16.29 6.46
N ASP A 466 -0.13 -16.65 7.17
CA ASP A 466 -0.12 -17.83 8.03
C ASP A 466 -0.95 -17.61 9.31
N TYR A 467 -1.02 -16.36 9.79
CA TYR A 467 -1.65 -15.96 11.06
C TYR A 467 -2.87 -15.06 10.90
N TYR A 468 -3.51 -15.07 9.73
CA TYR A 468 -4.67 -14.21 9.41
C TYR A 468 -5.83 -14.36 10.41
N GLN A 469 -6.06 -15.56 10.96
CA GLN A 469 -7.11 -15.82 11.93
C GLN A 469 -6.86 -15.07 13.24
N GLN A 470 -5.60 -15.03 13.69
CA GLN A 470 -5.20 -14.34 14.93
C GLN A 470 -5.33 -12.83 14.80
N LEU A 471 -5.13 -12.31 13.57
CA LEU A 471 -5.33 -10.91 13.24
C LEU A 471 -6.81 -10.54 13.05
N GLY A 472 -7.73 -11.51 13.03
CA GLY A 472 -9.15 -11.28 12.75
C GLY A 472 -9.45 -10.99 11.28
N LEU A 473 -8.62 -11.47 10.35
CA LEU A 473 -8.75 -11.25 8.90
C LEU A 473 -9.64 -12.31 8.23
N TYR A 474 -10.78 -12.58 8.81
CA TYR A 474 -11.79 -13.49 8.27
C TYR A 474 -13.13 -12.78 8.13
N ASN A 475 -13.95 -13.25 7.20
CA ASN A 475 -15.27 -12.67 6.98
C ASN A 475 -16.29 -13.34 7.92
N GLU A 476 -16.85 -12.58 8.87
CA GLU A 476 -17.88 -13.08 9.79
C GLU A 476 -19.16 -13.57 9.08
N ALA A 477 -19.44 -13.05 7.87
CA ALA A 477 -20.64 -13.40 7.12
C ALA A 477 -20.54 -14.76 6.40
N ASP A 478 -19.35 -15.34 6.27
CA ASP A 478 -19.14 -16.64 5.63
C ASP A 478 -18.83 -17.73 6.69
N PRO A 479 -19.76 -18.68 6.95
CA PRO A 479 -19.58 -19.74 7.95
C PRO A 479 -18.42 -20.70 7.64
N ALA A 480 -17.75 -20.58 6.50
CA ALA A 480 -16.57 -21.37 6.14
C ALA A 480 -15.23 -20.79 6.66
N GLN A 481 -15.20 -19.65 7.36
CA GLN A 481 -13.95 -19.02 7.88
C GLN A 481 -12.87 -18.78 6.81
N ASN A 482 -13.26 -18.48 5.56
CA ASN A 482 -12.28 -18.23 4.52
C ASN A 482 -11.59 -16.87 4.73
N ILE A 483 -10.27 -16.87 4.55
CA ILE A 483 -9.43 -15.66 4.45
C ILE A 483 -10.08 -14.71 3.46
N ASP A 484 -10.23 -13.42 3.82
CA ASP A 484 -10.41 -12.40 2.78
C ASP A 484 -9.02 -12.04 2.23
N PRO A 485 -8.63 -12.55 1.03
CA PRO A 485 -7.28 -12.36 0.52
C PRO A 485 -6.95 -10.88 0.30
N TYR A 486 -7.95 -10.06 0.00
CA TYR A 486 -7.78 -8.62 -0.19
C TYR A 486 -7.48 -7.92 1.13
N ALA A 487 -8.17 -8.29 2.22
CA ALA A 487 -7.89 -7.74 3.54
C ALA A 487 -6.46 -8.11 4.00
N THR A 488 -6.04 -9.36 3.77
CA THR A 488 -4.68 -9.83 4.02
C THR A 488 -3.64 -9.04 3.22
N ASP A 489 -3.90 -8.79 1.94
CA ASP A 489 -3.00 -8.03 1.08
C ASP A 489 -2.94 -6.54 1.47
N VAL A 490 -4.05 -5.95 1.95
CA VAL A 490 -4.04 -4.61 2.56
C VAL A 490 -3.17 -4.61 3.83
N PHE A 491 -3.34 -5.58 4.72
CA PHE A 491 -2.49 -5.73 5.91
C PHE A 491 -1.00 -5.86 5.56
N ARG A 492 -0.66 -6.71 4.59
CA ARG A 492 0.72 -6.86 4.08
C ARG A 492 1.26 -5.55 3.54
N THR A 493 0.44 -4.83 2.78
CA THR A 493 0.83 -3.58 2.14
C THR A 493 1.09 -2.47 3.15
N CYS A 494 0.36 -2.44 4.26
CA CYS A 494 0.45 -1.38 5.28
C CYS A 494 1.39 -1.70 6.44
N PHE A 495 1.49 -2.96 6.88
CA PHE A 495 2.19 -3.38 8.10
C PHE A 495 3.40 -4.29 7.84
N THR A 496 3.99 -4.28 6.64
CA THR A 496 5.26 -5.00 6.42
C THR A 496 6.33 -4.09 5.84
N GLY A 497 7.59 -4.35 6.21
CA GLY A 497 8.74 -3.63 5.68
C GLY A 497 8.83 -3.66 4.14
N ASN A 498 8.30 -4.69 3.49
CA ASN A 498 8.29 -4.83 2.02
C ASN A 498 6.98 -4.38 1.34
N GLY A 499 5.97 -3.93 2.11
CA GLY A 499 4.67 -3.52 1.57
C GLY A 499 4.74 -2.25 0.71
N THR A 500 3.95 -2.19 -0.36
CA THR A 500 3.98 -1.03 -1.28
C THR A 500 3.35 0.24 -0.70
N GLY A 501 2.58 0.11 0.39
CA GLY A 501 1.74 1.19 0.93
C GLY A 501 0.53 1.58 0.07
N ASN A 502 0.32 0.98 -1.10
CA ASN A 502 -0.78 1.32 -2.01
C ASN A 502 -1.99 0.40 -1.82
N ILE A 503 -2.96 0.83 -1.01
CA ILE A 503 -4.19 0.07 -0.74
C ILE A 503 -4.98 -0.21 -2.02
N ILE A 504 -5.04 0.74 -2.97
CA ILE A 504 -5.79 0.57 -4.22
C ILE A 504 -5.22 -0.57 -5.07
N ALA A 505 -3.90 -0.74 -5.07
CA ALA A 505 -3.26 -1.89 -5.72
C ALA A 505 -3.56 -3.20 -4.97
N ALA A 506 -3.51 -3.21 -3.64
CA ALA A 506 -3.81 -4.38 -2.82
C ALA A 506 -5.26 -4.86 -2.97
N LEU A 507 -6.21 -3.93 -3.15
CA LEU A 507 -7.62 -4.23 -3.42
C LEU A 507 -7.89 -4.63 -4.88
N GLN A 508 -6.86 -4.72 -5.74
CA GLN A 508 -7.00 -4.94 -7.19
C GLN A 508 -7.92 -3.91 -7.88
N LEU A 509 -7.98 -2.68 -7.35
CA LEU A 509 -8.78 -1.59 -7.90
C LEU A 509 -7.99 -0.72 -8.89
N GLN A 510 -6.67 -0.90 -8.98
CA GLN A 510 -5.82 -0.08 -9.85
C GLN A 510 -6.16 -0.22 -11.34
N GLU A 511 -6.36 -1.44 -11.84
CA GLU A 511 -6.74 -1.67 -13.24
C GLU A 511 -8.19 -1.26 -13.51
N PRO A 512 -9.20 -1.64 -12.70
CA PRO A 512 -10.58 -1.19 -12.89
C PRO A 512 -10.76 0.33 -12.88
N LEU A 513 -9.90 1.06 -12.15
CA LEU A 513 -9.97 2.53 -12.02
C LEU A 513 -8.97 3.27 -12.93
N SER A 514 -8.27 2.58 -13.84
CA SER A 514 -7.27 3.22 -14.71
C SER A 514 -7.91 4.19 -15.72
N PHE A 515 -9.21 4.07 -15.98
CA PHE A 515 -9.96 4.96 -16.87
C PHE A 515 -9.91 6.42 -16.43
N GLN A 516 -9.74 6.69 -15.12
CA GLN A 516 -9.68 8.06 -14.60
C GLN A 516 -8.54 8.86 -15.25
N GLN A 517 -7.35 8.27 -15.34
CA GLN A 517 -6.19 8.96 -15.92
C GLN A 517 -6.39 9.22 -17.43
N VAL A 518 -6.97 8.25 -18.15
CA VAL A 518 -7.23 8.37 -19.59
C VAL A 518 -8.29 9.44 -19.85
N LEU A 519 -9.40 9.43 -19.10
CA LEU A 519 -10.46 10.41 -19.27
C LEU A 519 -10.01 11.83 -18.90
N ASP A 520 -9.25 12.00 -17.82
CA ASP A 520 -8.72 13.31 -17.44
C ASP A 520 -7.78 13.88 -18.51
N GLU A 521 -6.86 13.07 -19.04
CA GLU A 521 -5.97 13.46 -20.14
C GLU A 521 -6.77 13.85 -21.39
N LYS A 522 -7.82 13.09 -21.74
CA LYS A 522 -8.65 13.37 -22.90
C LYS A 522 -9.56 14.58 -22.73
N PHE A 523 -10.05 14.85 -21.52
CA PHE A 523 -10.79 16.09 -21.24
C PHE A 523 -9.88 17.32 -21.34
N ILE A 524 -8.64 17.23 -20.85
CA ILE A 524 -7.65 18.31 -21.01
C ILE A 524 -7.34 18.52 -22.51
N GLU A 525 -7.12 17.44 -23.26
CA GLU A 525 -6.90 17.50 -24.70
C GLU A 525 -8.08 18.13 -25.45
N LEU A 526 -9.32 17.81 -25.05
CA LEU A 526 -10.52 18.41 -25.61
C LEU A 526 -10.62 19.91 -25.32
N GLU A 527 -10.27 20.35 -24.11
CA GLU A 527 -10.22 21.76 -23.73
C GLU A 527 -9.19 22.55 -24.54
N ASP A 528 -7.98 22.00 -24.69
CA ASP A 528 -6.91 22.62 -25.48
C ASP A 528 -7.31 22.74 -26.96
N LYS A 529 -8.00 21.72 -27.49
CA LYS A 529 -8.47 21.68 -28.88
C LYS A 529 -9.82 22.38 -29.09
N GLN A 530 -10.45 22.90 -28.03
CA GLN A 530 -11.82 23.46 -28.10
C GLN A 530 -11.89 24.73 -28.95
N ALA A 531 -10.77 25.45 -29.08
CA ALA A 531 -10.63 26.64 -29.92
C ALA A 531 -10.46 26.32 -31.41
N ALA A 532 -10.04 25.09 -31.76
CA ALA A 532 -9.92 24.68 -33.14
C ALA A 532 -11.28 24.27 -33.72
N MET A 533 -11.53 24.61 -34.99
CA MET A 533 -12.71 24.11 -35.70
C MET A 533 -12.62 22.59 -35.82
N VAL A 534 -13.71 21.90 -35.48
CA VAL A 534 -13.78 20.42 -35.54
C VAL A 534 -13.57 19.92 -36.97
N VAL A 535 -14.11 20.66 -37.94
CA VAL A 535 -14.10 20.31 -39.36
C VAL A 535 -13.76 21.56 -40.16
N ASP A 536 -12.59 21.57 -40.78
CA ASP A 536 -12.18 22.62 -41.72
C ASP A 536 -12.86 22.40 -43.07
N THR A 537 -14.01 23.04 -43.28
CA THR A 537 -14.81 22.93 -44.51
C THR A 537 -13.99 23.29 -45.77
N ALA A 538 -12.97 24.13 -45.65
CA ALA A 538 -12.11 24.51 -46.76
C ALA A 538 -11.33 23.32 -47.33
N ARG A 539 -10.95 22.34 -46.50
CA ARG A 539 -10.24 21.13 -46.96
C ARG A 539 -11.13 20.21 -47.81
N TYR A 540 -12.40 20.11 -47.46
CA TYR A 540 -13.36 19.31 -48.24
C TYR A 540 -13.71 20.00 -49.57
N GLU A 541 -13.88 21.32 -49.55
CA GLU A 541 -14.08 22.11 -50.78
C GLU A 541 -12.82 22.07 -51.67
N LEU A 542 -11.63 22.04 -51.07
CA LEU A 542 -10.38 21.82 -51.81
C LEU A 542 -10.37 20.43 -52.46
N LEU A 543 -10.71 19.36 -51.74
CA LEU A 543 -10.79 18.02 -52.31
C LEU A 543 -11.77 17.96 -53.50
N VAL A 544 -12.97 18.52 -53.36
CA VAL A 544 -13.99 18.54 -54.44
C VAL A 544 -13.54 19.41 -55.61
N SER A 545 -12.97 20.58 -55.37
CA SER A 545 -12.47 21.45 -56.45
C SER A 545 -11.33 20.79 -57.22
N GLN A 546 -10.41 20.11 -56.53
CA GLN A 546 -9.32 19.35 -57.14
C GLN A 546 -9.83 18.13 -57.90
N ALA A 547 -10.83 17.42 -57.37
CA ALA A 547 -11.49 16.31 -58.07
C ALA A 547 -12.22 16.80 -59.34
N ARG A 548 -12.86 17.96 -59.29
CA ARG A 548 -13.54 18.55 -60.46
C ARG A 548 -12.57 18.99 -61.54
N LEU A 549 -11.45 19.58 -61.14
CA LEU A 549 -10.42 20.06 -62.08
C LEU A 549 -9.59 18.90 -62.65
N PHE A 550 -9.23 17.92 -61.82
CA PHE A 550 -8.19 16.94 -62.16
C PHE A 550 -8.61 15.47 -62.02
N GLY A 551 -9.84 15.17 -61.63
CA GLY A 551 -10.30 13.79 -61.40
C GLY A 551 -10.22 12.87 -62.61
N GLY A 552 -10.15 13.44 -63.83
CA GLY A 552 -9.86 12.73 -65.09
C GLY A 552 -8.48 13.03 -65.66
N LEU A 553 -7.61 13.77 -64.98
CA LEU A 553 -6.33 14.16 -65.56
C LEU A 553 -5.33 12.99 -65.51
N PHE A 554 -5.16 12.32 -66.65
CA PHE A 554 -4.09 11.35 -66.89
C PHE A 554 -3.02 11.99 -67.75
N LEU A 555 -1.79 12.03 -67.24
CA LEU A 555 -0.63 12.57 -67.93
C LEU A 555 0.20 11.42 -68.50
N LEU A 556 0.64 11.57 -69.74
CA LEU A 556 1.51 10.60 -70.39
C LEU A 556 2.95 10.76 -69.87
N GLU A 557 3.42 9.85 -69.04
CA GLU A 557 4.75 9.90 -68.41
C GLU A 557 5.47 8.54 -68.57
N PRO A 558 6.03 8.26 -69.76
CA PRO A 558 6.72 7.00 -70.04
C PRO A 558 8.05 6.90 -69.30
N ASP A 559 8.34 5.72 -68.76
CA ASP A 559 9.62 5.41 -68.11
C ASP A 559 10.81 5.51 -69.07
N GLN A 560 10.57 5.25 -70.35
CA GLN A 560 11.54 5.35 -71.43
C GLN A 560 10.95 6.22 -72.53
N PRO A 561 11.08 7.56 -72.43
CA PRO A 561 10.49 8.43 -73.42
C PRO A 561 11.12 8.17 -74.80
N LEU A 562 10.31 7.74 -75.76
CA LEU A 562 10.62 7.76 -77.18
C LEU A 562 11.14 9.15 -77.57
N ALA A 563 12.15 9.20 -78.44
CA ALA A 563 12.78 10.45 -78.84
C ALA A 563 11.79 11.38 -79.54
N LEU A 564 11.44 12.47 -78.86
CA LEU A 564 10.60 13.55 -79.38
C LEU A 564 11.46 14.79 -79.69
N ASP A 565 10.92 15.69 -80.50
CA ASP A 565 11.56 17.00 -80.73
C ASP A 565 11.60 17.79 -79.41
N PRO A 566 12.75 18.32 -78.96
CA PRO A 566 12.85 19.06 -77.71
C PRO A 566 11.86 20.23 -77.59
N ALA A 567 11.48 20.85 -78.72
CA ALA A 567 10.52 21.96 -78.72
C ALA A 567 9.08 21.53 -78.39
N TRP A 568 8.77 20.24 -78.56
CA TRP A 568 7.43 19.67 -78.39
C TRP A 568 7.37 18.60 -77.30
N ALA A 569 8.50 18.01 -76.92
CA ALA A 569 8.58 16.90 -75.97
C ALA A 569 7.87 17.21 -74.65
N SER A 570 8.07 18.41 -74.07
CA SER A 570 7.40 18.81 -72.82
C SER A 570 5.89 18.99 -72.98
N LYS A 571 5.41 19.46 -74.13
CA LYS A 571 3.98 19.60 -74.43
C LYS A 571 3.31 18.25 -74.68
N LEU A 572 4.05 17.31 -75.27
CA LEU A 572 3.57 15.98 -75.60
C LEU A 572 3.59 15.04 -74.37
N LEU A 573 4.68 15.02 -73.60
CA LEU A 573 4.87 14.23 -72.37
C LEU A 573 4.13 14.81 -71.13
N GLY A 574 3.27 15.80 -71.34
CA GLY A 574 2.42 16.38 -70.29
C GLY A 574 1.01 16.63 -70.80
N SER A 575 0.59 15.97 -71.88
CA SER A 575 -0.72 16.16 -72.50
C SER A 575 -1.80 15.31 -71.80
N SER A 576 -3.04 15.80 -71.72
CA SER A 576 -4.16 15.12 -71.07
C SER A 576 -4.93 14.19 -72.02
N LEU A 577 -5.86 13.41 -71.48
CA LEU A 577 -6.87 12.65 -72.25
C LEU A 577 -8.10 13.49 -72.61
N ASP A 578 -8.24 14.70 -72.08
CA ASP A 578 -9.35 15.57 -72.41
C ASP A 578 -9.14 16.18 -73.83
N PRO A 579 -10.23 16.41 -74.59
CA PRO A 579 -10.12 16.90 -75.96
C PRO A 579 -9.51 18.30 -76.06
N ASP A 580 -9.79 19.15 -75.09
CA ASP A 580 -9.37 20.56 -75.05
C ASP A 580 -8.18 20.79 -74.10
N ASP A 581 -7.43 21.86 -74.36
CA ASP A 581 -6.32 22.27 -73.49
C ASP A 581 -6.82 22.65 -72.10
N GLN A 582 -6.07 22.24 -71.08
CA GLN A 582 -6.37 22.51 -69.69
C GLN A 582 -5.27 23.32 -69.05
N VAL A 583 -5.63 24.14 -68.07
CA VAL A 583 -4.64 24.77 -67.20
C VAL A 583 -4.13 23.70 -66.24
N GLY A 584 -2.81 23.59 -66.16
CA GLY A 584 -2.13 22.68 -65.26
C GLY A 584 -2.32 23.05 -63.79
N PRO A 585 -1.94 22.14 -62.90
CA PRO A 585 -2.15 22.28 -61.46
C PRO A 585 -1.37 23.41 -60.80
N ASP A 586 -0.30 23.87 -61.44
CA ASP A 586 0.47 25.06 -61.07
C ASP A 586 -0.23 26.38 -61.46
N GLY A 587 -1.33 26.31 -62.23
CA GLY A 587 -2.04 27.49 -62.74
C GLY A 587 -1.32 28.22 -63.87
N GLU A 588 -0.09 27.81 -64.19
CA GLU A 588 0.81 28.48 -65.13
C GLU A 588 1.08 27.62 -66.37
N SER A 589 1.19 26.30 -66.20
CA SER A 589 1.40 25.38 -67.31
C SER A 589 0.10 25.15 -68.08
N LEU A 590 0.17 25.10 -69.41
CA LEU A 590 -0.94 24.66 -70.24
C LEU A 590 -0.72 23.20 -70.60
N ILE A 591 -1.57 22.32 -70.07
CA ILE A 591 -1.61 20.91 -70.42
C ILE A 591 -2.36 20.78 -71.74
N SER A 592 -1.65 20.33 -72.78
CA SER A 592 -2.26 20.19 -74.09
C SER A 592 -3.28 19.05 -74.11
N GLY A 593 -4.50 19.32 -74.57
CA GLY A 593 -5.54 18.31 -74.79
C GLY A 593 -5.30 17.53 -76.08
N LEU A 594 -6.15 16.53 -76.35
CA LEU A 594 -6.01 15.66 -77.53
C LEU A 594 -6.03 16.45 -78.85
N ASN A 595 -6.84 17.50 -78.96
CA ASN A 595 -6.91 18.30 -80.19
C ASN A 595 -5.61 19.07 -80.46
N THR A 596 -5.06 19.73 -79.44
CA THR A 596 -3.79 20.45 -79.53
C THR A 596 -2.64 19.47 -79.75
N TYR A 597 -2.67 18.31 -79.09
CA TYR A 597 -1.75 17.21 -79.32
C TYR A 597 -1.77 16.79 -80.80
N ALA A 598 -2.94 16.48 -81.37
CA ALA A 598 -3.09 16.12 -82.78
C ALA A 598 -2.54 17.19 -83.73
N SER A 599 -2.83 18.47 -83.44
CA SER A 599 -2.35 19.60 -84.23
C SER A 599 -0.82 19.71 -84.22
N SER A 600 -0.18 19.35 -83.10
CA SER A 600 1.28 19.44 -82.92
C SER A 600 2.06 18.33 -83.61
N ILE A 601 1.43 17.18 -83.93
CA ILE A 601 2.08 16.03 -84.58
C ILE A 601 2.46 16.35 -86.03
N ALA A 602 1.54 16.94 -86.81
CA ALA A 602 1.76 17.16 -88.24
C ALA A 602 1.06 18.39 -88.83
N GLY A 603 0.57 19.30 -87.98
CA GLY A 603 -0.17 20.48 -88.38
C GLY A 603 -1.69 20.30 -88.27
N PRO A 604 -2.44 21.42 -88.24
CA PRO A 604 -3.88 21.40 -88.04
C PRO A 604 -4.58 20.63 -89.17
N GLY A 605 -5.48 19.71 -88.81
CA GLY A 605 -6.36 19.00 -89.75
C GLY A 605 -5.73 17.83 -90.51
N GLN A 606 -4.59 17.29 -90.05
CA GLN A 606 -4.02 16.05 -90.61
C GLN A 606 -4.38 14.79 -89.81
N TYR A 607 -4.59 14.92 -88.51
CA TYR A 607 -4.94 13.81 -87.62
C TYR A 607 -6.08 14.24 -86.69
N ALA A 608 -6.90 13.27 -86.30
CA ALA A 608 -7.99 13.45 -85.37
C ALA A 608 -8.06 12.25 -84.42
N PHE A 609 -8.31 12.49 -83.14
CA PHE A 609 -8.56 11.44 -82.15
C PHE A 609 -10.00 10.94 -82.29
N GLU A 610 -10.23 9.64 -82.12
CA GLU A 610 -11.56 9.02 -82.09
C GLU A 610 -12.42 9.62 -80.98
N HIS A 611 -11.81 9.87 -79.82
CA HIS A 611 -12.47 10.49 -78.67
C HIS A 611 -12.25 12.01 -78.60
N GLY A 612 -11.71 12.64 -79.66
CA GLY A 612 -11.49 14.09 -79.77
C GLY A 612 -12.60 14.83 -80.51
N THR A 613 -12.73 16.14 -80.30
CA THR A 613 -13.91 16.91 -80.76
C THR A 613 -13.81 17.55 -82.15
N SER A 614 -12.64 17.67 -82.78
CA SER A 614 -12.57 18.03 -84.20
C SER A 614 -11.15 18.10 -84.74
N GLY A 615 -10.86 17.24 -85.72
CA GLY A 615 -9.79 17.41 -86.68
C GLY A 615 -10.23 16.80 -88.01
N GLY A 616 -10.00 17.47 -89.13
CA GLY A 616 -9.97 16.75 -90.40
C GLY A 616 -8.76 15.80 -90.41
N GLY A 617 -8.77 14.78 -91.28
CA GLY A 617 -7.60 13.93 -91.54
C GLY A 617 -7.73 12.47 -91.11
N ILE A 618 -6.60 11.84 -90.79
CA ILE A 618 -6.51 10.41 -90.43
C ILE A 618 -6.97 10.24 -88.98
N LEU A 619 -7.96 9.38 -88.78
CA LEU A 619 -8.46 9.02 -87.45
C LEU A 619 -7.42 8.18 -86.71
N ILE A 620 -7.05 8.63 -85.50
CA ILE A 620 -6.24 7.90 -84.54
C ILE A 620 -7.21 7.16 -83.63
N THR A 621 -7.13 5.85 -83.61
CA THR A 621 -7.84 4.95 -82.70
C THR A 621 -6.81 4.19 -81.87
N ALA A 622 -7.25 3.30 -80.97
CA ALA A 622 -6.31 2.44 -80.24
C ALA A 622 -5.46 1.54 -81.19
N THR A 623 -6.02 1.19 -82.36
CA THR A 623 -5.39 0.28 -83.33
C THR A 623 -4.88 0.95 -84.60
N GLU A 624 -5.35 2.15 -84.93
CA GLU A 624 -4.97 2.91 -86.13
C GLU A 624 -4.32 4.25 -85.76
N PRO A 625 -3.32 4.74 -86.50
CA PRO A 625 -2.74 4.15 -87.70
C PRO A 625 -1.86 2.93 -87.41
N SER A 626 -1.95 1.91 -88.29
CA SER A 626 -1.14 0.69 -88.22
C SER A 626 0.36 0.98 -88.29
N GLU A 627 1.22 0.14 -87.70
CA GLU A 627 2.68 0.34 -87.78
C GLU A 627 3.17 0.45 -89.24
N ALA A 628 2.55 -0.29 -90.16
CA ALA A 628 2.87 -0.26 -91.59
C ALA A 628 2.49 1.08 -92.27
N SER A 629 1.42 1.74 -91.82
CA SER A 629 1.05 3.07 -92.33
C SER A 629 1.90 4.18 -91.73
N VAL A 630 2.46 3.94 -90.54
CA VAL A 630 3.31 4.91 -89.82
C VAL A 630 4.78 4.78 -90.22
N SER A 631 5.25 3.62 -90.69
CA SER A 631 6.68 3.35 -90.96
C SER A 631 7.33 4.26 -92.01
N ASN A 632 6.54 4.86 -92.91
CA ASN A 632 7.03 5.78 -93.95
C ASN A 632 7.07 7.25 -93.48
N LEU A 633 6.58 7.55 -92.28
CA LEU A 633 6.60 8.91 -91.70
C LEU A 633 7.94 9.20 -91.03
N PRO A 634 8.30 10.48 -90.79
CA PRO A 634 9.48 10.82 -89.99
C PRO A 634 9.40 10.19 -88.60
N ILE A 635 10.51 9.65 -88.08
CA ILE A 635 10.56 8.95 -86.76
C ILE A 635 9.90 9.74 -85.63
N ARG A 636 9.97 11.08 -85.68
CA ARG A 636 9.34 12.00 -84.72
C ARG A 636 7.81 11.87 -84.74
N THR A 637 7.23 11.86 -85.94
CA THR A 637 5.80 11.66 -86.17
C THR A 637 5.40 10.23 -85.81
N GLN A 638 6.26 9.24 -86.07
CA GLN A 638 6.01 7.84 -85.65
C GLN A 638 5.88 7.72 -84.13
N ASN A 639 6.85 8.28 -83.39
CA ASN A 639 6.85 8.26 -81.93
C ASN A 639 5.65 9.02 -81.35
N ALA A 640 5.28 10.17 -81.92
CA ALA A 640 4.12 10.94 -81.48
C ALA A 640 2.79 10.22 -81.77
N LEU A 641 2.67 9.52 -82.90
CA LEU A 641 1.50 8.69 -83.21
C LEU A 641 1.43 7.43 -82.31
N ALA A 642 2.57 6.86 -81.91
CA ALA A 642 2.61 5.76 -80.95
C ALA A 642 2.06 6.20 -79.59
N TYR A 643 2.47 7.37 -79.10
CA TYR A 643 1.92 7.97 -77.89
C TYR A 643 0.44 8.36 -78.01
N ALA A 644 0.01 8.85 -79.17
CA ALA A 644 -1.40 9.11 -79.46
C ALA A 644 -2.25 7.83 -79.34
N ARG A 645 -1.75 6.70 -79.84
CA ARG A 645 -2.42 5.40 -79.73
C ARG A 645 -2.51 4.91 -78.29
N LEU A 646 -1.48 5.13 -77.47
CA LEU A 646 -1.51 4.80 -76.05
C LEU A 646 -2.60 5.58 -75.29
N LYS A 647 -2.85 6.84 -75.68
CA LYS A 647 -3.95 7.65 -75.14
C LYS A 647 -5.32 7.11 -75.52
N GLU A 648 -5.53 6.82 -76.81
CA GLU A 648 -6.77 6.22 -77.30
C GLU A 648 -7.04 4.84 -76.70
N GLN A 649 -5.99 4.08 -76.37
CA GLN A 649 -6.13 2.80 -75.71
C GLN A 649 -6.76 2.92 -74.31
N ILE A 650 -6.48 3.97 -73.55
CA ILE A 650 -7.11 4.19 -72.24
C ILE A 650 -8.58 4.57 -72.39
N LEU A 651 -8.90 5.39 -73.40
CA LEU A 651 -10.27 5.86 -73.65
C LEU A 651 -11.19 4.75 -74.18
N SER A 652 -10.63 3.79 -74.91
CA SER A 652 -11.38 2.68 -75.53
C SER A 652 -11.46 1.40 -74.69
N GLU A 653 -10.64 1.22 -73.65
CA GLU A 653 -10.66 0.01 -72.81
C GLU A 653 -11.58 0.14 -71.59
N ASP A 654 -12.81 -0.37 -71.69
CA ASP A 654 -13.84 -0.35 -70.63
C ASP A 654 -13.47 -1.07 -69.31
N ARG A 655 -12.34 -1.79 -69.29
CA ARG A 655 -11.93 -2.66 -68.16
C ARG A 655 -10.67 -2.18 -67.45
N LEU A 656 -10.20 -0.99 -67.80
CA LEU A 656 -8.91 -0.50 -67.35
C LEU A 656 -9.01 0.25 -66.01
N LEU A 657 -10.13 0.94 -65.76
CA LEU A 657 -10.36 1.73 -64.55
C LEU A 657 -11.34 1.04 -63.60
N ARG A 658 -11.16 1.26 -62.30
CA ARG A 658 -12.06 0.76 -61.25
C ARG A 658 -12.92 1.90 -60.71
N CYS A 659 -14.21 1.66 -60.66
CA CYS A 659 -15.22 2.52 -60.03
C CYS A 659 -15.97 1.72 -58.97
N ASP A 660 -15.21 1.26 -57.96
CA ASP A 660 -15.81 0.46 -56.89
C ASP A 660 -16.81 1.31 -56.12
N VAL A 661 -18.04 0.82 -55.96
CA VAL A 661 -19.11 1.55 -55.29
C VAL A 661 -19.28 1.00 -53.88
N MET A 662 -19.22 1.89 -52.89
CA MET A 662 -19.55 1.58 -51.50
C MET A 662 -21.03 1.86 -51.26
N ASP A 663 -21.77 0.85 -50.80
CA ASP A 663 -23.18 1.03 -50.43
C ASP A 663 -23.33 1.63 -49.02
N GLY A 664 -24.57 1.88 -48.59
CA GLY A 664 -24.87 2.42 -47.26
C GLY A 664 -24.56 1.46 -46.10
N ASN A 665 -24.20 0.20 -46.37
CA ASN A 665 -23.75 -0.77 -45.37
C ASN A 665 -22.22 -0.96 -45.39
N TYR A 666 -21.49 -0.07 -46.06
CA TYR A 666 -20.04 -0.14 -46.25
C TYR A 666 -19.57 -1.39 -47.02
N ILE A 667 -20.46 -2.00 -47.81
CA ILE A 667 -20.10 -3.11 -48.70
C ILE A 667 -19.59 -2.51 -50.01
N VAL A 668 -18.35 -2.84 -50.33
CA VAL A 668 -17.70 -2.38 -51.56
C VAL A 668 -17.97 -3.38 -52.68
N THR A 669 -18.68 -2.91 -53.71
CA THR A 669 -18.91 -3.66 -54.95
C THR A 669 -17.85 -3.29 -55.98
N GLU A 670 -17.05 -4.27 -56.38
CA GLU A 670 -16.01 -4.05 -57.40
C GLU A 670 -16.66 -3.87 -58.78
N ARG A 671 -16.32 -2.80 -59.48
CA ARG A 671 -16.86 -2.51 -60.81
C ARG A 671 -15.79 -1.86 -61.69
N PHE A 672 -15.64 -2.38 -62.90
CA PHE A 672 -14.87 -1.71 -63.94
C PHE A 672 -15.73 -0.66 -64.65
N CYS A 673 -15.09 0.41 -65.10
CA CYS A 673 -15.75 1.54 -65.72
C CYS A 673 -14.91 2.17 -66.82
N THR A 674 -15.57 2.93 -67.69
CA THR A 674 -14.91 3.73 -68.73
C THR A 674 -14.25 4.98 -68.12
N TYR A 675 -13.43 5.68 -68.89
CA TYR A 675 -12.78 6.92 -68.46
C TYR A 675 -13.77 8.00 -68.03
N ASP A 676 -14.84 8.23 -68.80
CA ASP A 676 -15.85 9.22 -68.47
C ASP A 676 -16.62 8.83 -67.20
N GLU A 677 -16.95 7.54 -67.05
CA GLU A 677 -17.55 7.02 -65.82
C GLU A 677 -16.63 7.19 -64.61
N PHE A 678 -15.33 6.97 -64.77
CA PHE A 678 -14.34 7.16 -63.71
C PHE A 678 -14.22 8.63 -63.27
N LYS A 679 -14.13 9.57 -64.21
CA LYS A 679 -14.08 11.01 -63.92
C LYS A 679 -15.30 11.45 -63.10
N VAL A 680 -16.50 11.00 -63.50
CA VAL A 680 -17.74 11.28 -62.76
C VAL A 680 -17.73 10.59 -61.40
N HIS A 681 -17.25 9.36 -61.31
CA HIS A 681 -17.19 8.59 -60.07
C HIS A 681 -16.23 9.19 -59.03
N VAL A 682 -15.05 9.68 -59.45
CA VAL A 682 -14.10 10.36 -58.55
C VAL A 682 -14.70 11.65 -57.99
N LEU A 683 -15.40 12.42 -58.82
CA LEU A 683 -16.10 13.61 -58.37
C LEU A 683 -17.22 13.25 -57.38
N ASP A 684 -18.01 12.23 -57.67
CA ASP A 684 -19.07 11.74 -56.78
C ASP A 684 -18.51 11.29 -55.43
N MET A 685 -17.42 10.50 -55.41
CA MET A 685 -16.74 10.14 -54.16
C MET A 685 -16.26 11.36 -53.36
N ALA A 686 -15.67 12.36 -54.03
CA ALA A 686 -15.24 13.59 -53.37
C ALA A 686 -16.43 14.36 -52.77
N GLU A 687 -17.56 14.43 -53.51
CA GLU A 687 -18.78 15.06 -53.02
C GLU A 687 -19.41 14.28 -51.85
N GLN A 688 -19.35 12.95 -51.87
CA GLN A 688 -19.78 12.11 -50.74
C GLN A 688 -18.91 12.32 -49.49
N VAL A 689 -17.58 12.42 -49.65
CA VAL A 689 -16.65 12.75 -48.55
C VAL A 689 -16.96 14.14 -47.99
N ARG A 690 -17.20 15.13 -48.84
CA ARG A 690 -17.61 16.48 -48.41
C ARG A 690 -18.94 16.45 -47.67
N ALA A 691 -19.95 15.74 -48.19
CA ALA A 691 -21.25 15.62 -47.56
C ALA A 691 -21.14 14.97 -46.16
N ALA A 692 -20.37 13.89 -46.03
CA ALA A 692 -20.09 13.26 -44.76
C ALA A 692 -19.35 14.21 -43.79
N GLY A 693 -18.37 14.98 -44.29
CA GLY A 693 -17.69 16.01 -43.51
C GLY A 693 -18.62 17.11 -42.99
N MET A 694 -19.59 17.54 -43.80
CA MET A 694 -20.61 18.52 -43.38
C MET A 694 -21.55 17.94 -42.32
N VAL A 695 -21.99 16.69 -42.48
CA VAL A 695 -22.78 15.98 -41.46
C VAL A 695 -21.98 15.87 -40.17
N LEU A 696 -20.73 15.43 -40.23
CA LEU A 696 -19.83 15.38 -39.07
C LEU A 696 -19.71 16.74 -38.39
N SER A 697 -19.53 17.83 -39.14
CA SER A 697 -19.45 19.18 -38.57
C SER A 697 -20.70 19.55 -37.77
N THR A 698 -21.89 19.24 -38.30
CA THR A 698 -23.15 19.49 -37.59
C THR A 698 -23.28 18.65 -36.32
N GLN A 699 -22.98 17.35 -36.39
CA GLN A 699 -23.06 16.43 -35.25
C GLN A 699 -22.00 16.73 -34.19
N ALA A 700 -20.79 17.11 -34.62
CA ALA A 700 -19.70 17.47 -33.74
C ALA A 700 -20.01 18.71 -32.90
N ASN A 701 -20.67 19.72 -33.50
CA ASN A 701 -21.07 20.91 -32.75
C ASN A 701 -22.12 20.59 -31.67
N ALA A 702 -23.07 19.68 -31.96
CA ALA A 702 -24.04 19.22 -30.99
C ALA A 702 -23.38 18.36 -29.88
N ALA A 703 -22.54 17.39 -30.27
CA ALA A 703 -21.85 16.52 -29.33
C ALA A 703 -20.85 17.25 -28.44
N LYS A 704 -20.25 18.34 -28.93
CA LYS A 704 -19.27 19.13 -28.18
C LYS A 704 -19.82 19.68 -26.87
N GLU A 705 -21.04 20.21 -26.88
CA GLU A 705 -21.67 20.76 -25.66
C GLU A 705 -21.97 19.63 -24.66
N LEU A 706 -22.56 18.53 -25.14
CA LEU A 706 -22.90 17.36 -24.33
C LEU A 706 -21.65 16.69 -23.71
N LEU A 707 -20.58 16.52 -24.48
CA LEU A 707 -19.37 15.86 -23.98
C LEU A 707 -18.54 16.78 -23.07
N ALA A 708 -18.31 18.03 -23.47
CA ALA A 708 -17.44 18.94 -22.71
C ALA A 708 -18.09 19.44 -21.42
N THR A 709 -19.42 19.59 -21.39
CA THR A 709 -20.15 20.15 -20.26
C THR A 709 -20.86 19.06 -19.46
N ASP A 710 -21.77 18.33 -20.10
CA ASP A 710 -22.70 17.45 -19.38
C ASP A 710 -22.02 16.14 -18.96
N LEU A 711 -21.27 15.51 -19.87
CA LEU A 711 -20.54 14.29 -19.56
C LEU A 711 -19.41 14.59 -18.56
N LYS A 712 -18.66 15.66 -18.78
CA LYS A 712 -17.59 16.09 -17.87
C LYS A 712 -18.14 16.35 -16.46
N SER A 713 -19.22 17.12 -16.33
CA SER A 713 -19.80 17.43 -15.01
C SER A 713 -20.36 16.20 -14.31
N THR A 714 -20.97 15.27 -15.06
CA THR A 714 -21.47 13.99 -14.53
C THR A 714 -20.31 13.10 -14.03
N LEU A 715 -19.28 12.95 -14.85
CA LEU A 715 -18.09 12.15 -14.52
C LEU A 715 -17.22 12.79 -13.44
N GLN A 716 -17.22 14.12 -13.31
CA GLN A 716 -16.35 14.83 -12.37
C GLN A 716 -16.51 14.32 -10.94
N SER A 717 -17.74 14.00 -10.52
CA SER A 717 -17.98 13.39 -9.21
C SER A 717 -17.22 12.08 -9.06
N ILE A 718 -17.34 11.16 -10.02
CA ILE A 718 -16.67 9.85 -10.03
C ILE A 718 -15.14 10.01 -10.09
N LEU A 719 -14.64 10.84 -11.00
CA LEU A 719 -13.21 11.08 -11.21
C LEU A 719 -12.56 11.67 -9.95
N MET A 720 -13.22 12.61 -9.27
CA MET A 720 -12.75 13.18 -8.01
C MET A 720 -12.69 12.15 -6.89
N GLU A 721 -13.70 11.28 -6.75
CA GLU A 721 -13.68 10.21 -5.74
C GLU A 721 -12.54 9.21 -6.01
N VAL A 722 -12.35 8.80 -7.27
CA VAL A 722 -11.25 7.90 -7.67
C VAL A 722 -9.89 8.54 -7.43
N GLN A 723 -9.73 9.82 -7.77
CA GLN A 723 -8.49 10.56 -7.55
C GLN A 723 -8.18 10.70 -6.05
N GLN A 724 -9.17 11.02 -5.21
CA GLN A 724 -9.02 11.07 -3.75
C GLN A 724 -8.64 9.71 -3.17
N LEU A 725 -9.29 8.63 -3.61
CA LEU A 725 -8.94 7.27 -3.21
C LEU A 725 -7.49 6.90 -3.58
N ARG A 726 -7.05 7.25 -4.80
CA ARG A 726 -5.68 6.96 -5.27
C ARG A 726 -4.62 7.76 -4.52
N THR A 727 -4.93 9.00 -4.14
CA THR A 727 -3.96 9.91 -3.51
C THR A 727 -3.90 9.77 -1.99
N LEU A 728 -5.02 9.46 -1.34
CA LEU A 728 -5.14 9.54 0.13
C LEU A 728 -5.18 8.17 0.82
N LEU A 729 -5.15 7.05 0.09
CA LEU A 729 -5.07 5.69 0.66
C LEU A 729 -3.64 5.12 0.69
N GLY A 730 -2.63 5.99 0.76
CA GLY A 730 -1.24 5.60 1.03
C GLY A 730 -1.06 5.23 2.51
N CYS A 731 -0.82 3.96 2.82
CA CYS A 731 -0.71 3.47 4.20
C CYS A 731 0.71 3.10 4.64
N ARG A 732 1.73 3.45 3.85
CA ARG A 732 3.14 3.08 4.11
C ARG A 732 3.63 3.54 5.49
N PHE A 733 3.15 4.68 5.97
CA PHE A 733 3.52 5.22 7.27
C PHE A 733 3.01 4.39 8.45
N LEU A 734 1.98 3.54 8.28
CA LEU A 734 1.49 2.65 9.33
C LEU A 734 2.57 1.64 9.76
N TRP A 735 3.38 1.14 8.82
CA TRP A 735 4.53 0.32 9.14
C TRP A 735 5.51 1.06 10.06
N ARG A 736 5.78 2.33 9.79
CA ARG A 736 6.67 3.14 10.61
C ARG A 736 6.09 3.40 12.00
N ARG A 737 4.78 3.60 12.12
CA ARG A 737 4.10 3.68 13.42
C ARG A 737 4.17 2.37 14.19
N TRP A 738 4.03 1.26 13.49
CA TRP A 738 4.23 -0.06 14.06
C TRP A 738 5.67 -0.22 14.58
N GLU A 739 6.68 0.16 13.81
CA GLU A 739 8.09 0.10 14.24
C GLU A 739 8.35 0.96 15.48
N GLU A 740 7.78 2.16 15.58
CA GLU A 740 7.89 3.00 16.78
C GLU A 740 7.24 2.34 18.00
N PHE A 741 6.04 1.77 17.82
CA PHE A 741 5.35 1.02 18.86
C PHE A 741 6.18 -0.19 19.32
N ASP A 742 6.63 -1.02 18.39
CA ASP A 742 7.44 -2.20 18.61
C ASP A 742 8.81 -1.85 19.24
N PHE A 743 9.43 -0.75 18.82
CA PHE A 743 10.67 -0.27 19.41
C PHE A 743 10.48 0.11 20.87
N THR A 744 9.49 0.95 21.17
CA THR A 744 9.19 1.39 22.53
C THR A 744 8.80 0.21 23.42
N PHE A 745 8.00 -0.72 22.91
CA PHE A 745 7.59 -1.90 23.66
C PHE A 745 8.77 -2.85 23.93
N CYS A 746 9.47 -3.28 22.89
CA CYS A 746 10.43 -4.37 22.97
C CYS A 746 11.85 -3.91 23.33
N ASN A 747 12.24 -2.68 23.00
CA ASN A 747 13.60 -2.18 23.28
C ASN A 747 13.65 -1.19 24.45
N VAL A 748 12.52 -0.62 24.89
CA VAL A 748 12.48 0.31 26.03
C VAL A 748 11.73 -0.28 27.21
N ALA A 749 10.44 -0.62 27.07
CA ALA A 749 9.64 -1.08 28.19
C ALA A 749 10.13 -2.44 28.72
N LEU A 750 10.30 -3.43 27.83
CA LEU A 750 10.68 -4.78 28.22
C LEU A 750 12.07 -4.88 28.89
N PRO A 751 13.16 -4.27 28.37
CA PRO A 751 14.45 -4.29 29.06
C PRO A 751 14.41 -3.61 30.43
N ASN A 752 13.68 -2.50 30.57
CA ASN A 752 13.48 -1.85 31.87
C ASN A 752 12.75 -2.76 32.87
N ALA A 753 11.79 -3.59 32.42
CA ALA A 753 11.15 -4.59 33.27
C ALA A 753 12.13 -5.66 33.76
N ILE A 754 12.98 -6.17 32.86
CA ILE A 754 14.00 -7.18 33.17
C ILE A 754 15.04 -6.60 34.14
N GLU A 755 15.51 -5.37 33.91
CA GLU A 755 16.43 -4.68 34.81
C GLU A 755 15.81 -4.45 36.20
N CYS A 756 14.53 -4.07 36.28
CA CYS A 756 13.80 -3.99 37.55
C CYS A 756 13.77 -5.33 38.27
N CYS A 757 13.56 -6.43 37.52
CA CYS A 757 13.60 -7.77 38.08
C CYS A 757 14.99 -8.12 38.63
N LEU A 758 16.06 -7.91 37.83
CA LEU A 758 17.43 -8.19 38.26
C LEU A 758 17.80 -7.39 39.51
N ALA A 759 17.42 -6.12 39.57
CA ALA A 759 17.64 -5.28 40.74
C ALA A 759 16.86 -5.77 41.97
N ALA A 760 15.62 -6.25 41.80
CA ALA A 760 14.84 -6.90 42.86
C ALA A 760 15.47 -8.22 43.33
N LEU A 761 16.07 -9.02 42.44
CA LEU A 761 16.83 -10.22 42.81
C LEU A 761 18.10 -9.85 43.60
N VAL A 762 18.85 -8.83 43.19
CA VAL A 762 20.01 -8.33 43.95
C VAL A 762 19.59 -7.88 45.35
N LEU A 763 18.45 -7.18 45.46
CA LEU A 763 17.87 -6.78 46.74
C LEU A 763 17.53 -7.99 47.62
N ALA A 764 16.92 -9.03 47.03
CA ALA A 764 16.63 -10.28 47.72
C ALA A 764 17.91 -10.97 48.21
N VAL A 765 18.95 -11.07 47.37
CA VAL A 765 20.25 -11.65 47.75
C VAL A 765 20.90 -10.85 48.88
N ALA A 766 20.87 -9.51 48.82
CA ALA A 766 21.38 -8.64 49.87
C ALA A 766 20.60 -8.86 51.20
N ALA A 767 19.27 -8.97 51.12
CA ALA A 767 18.42 -9.27 52.28
C ALA A 767 18.70 -10.66 52.86
N LEU A 768 19.00 -11.66 52.02
CA LEU A 768 19.42 -13.00 52.46
C LEU A 768 20.76 -12.96 53.22
N ILE A 769 21.75 -12.23 52.71
CA ILE A 769 23.05 -12.05 53.36
C ILE A 769 22.84 -11.39 54.74
N LEU A 770 22.04 -10.33 54.80
CA LEU A 770 21.72 -9.63 56.04
C LEU A 770 20.97 -10.54 57.03
N ALA A 771 19.97 -11.29 56.55
CA ALA A 771 19.26 -12.28 57.36
C ALA A 771 20.24 -13.31 57.97
N PHE A 772 21.17 -13.84 57.18
CA PHE A 772 22.16 -14.79 57.68
C PHE A 772 23.08 -14.18 58.74
N VAL A 773 23.60 -12.97 58.50
CA VAL A 773 24.47 -12.26 59.44
C VAL A 773 23.73 -11.96 60.75
N HIS A 774 22.51 -11.42 60.67
CA HIS A 774 21.72 -11.08 61.84
C HIS A 774 21.24 -12.31 62.59
N TYR A 775 20.97 -13.43 61.91
CA TYR A 775 20.71 -14.72 62.56
C TYR A 775 21.90 -15.18 63.40
N LYS A 776 23.11 -15.17 62.84
CA LYS A 776 24.33 -15.57 63.57
C LYS A 776 24.60 -14.65 64.75
N MET A 777 24.42 -13.34 64.58
CA MET A 777 24.55 -12.36 65.65
C MET A 777 23.51 -12.57 66.75
N TRP A 778 22.24 -12.72 66.36
CA TRP A 778 21.14 -13.01 67.28
C TRP A 778 21.40 -14.28 68.09
N ARG A 779 21.77 -15.37 67.42
CA ARG A 779 22.05 -16.64 68.09
C ARG A 779 23.26 -16.54 69.02
N HIS A 780 24.33 -15.86 68.61
CA HIS A 780 25.49 -15.64 69.46
C HIS A 780 25.16 -14.84 70.72
N LEU A 781 24.41 -13.73 70.58
CA LEU A 781 23.98 -12.90 71.70
C LEU A 781 23.03 -13.67 72.64
N LEU A 782 22.09 -14.43 72.07
CA LEU A 782 21.14 -15.23 72.84
C LEU A 782 21.85 -16.33 73.63
N ASP A 783 22.73 -17.09 72.98
CA ASP A 783 23.48 -18.18 73.61
C ASP A 783 24.39 -17.64 74.74
N ASN A 784 25.10 -16.53 74.50
CA ASN A 784 25.94 -15.91 75.52
C ASN A 784 25.12 -15.44 76.73
N LYS A 785 23.92 -14.88 76.49
CA LYS A 785 23.03 -14.46 77.57
C LYS A 785 22.54 -15.64 78.40
N VAL A 786 22.07 -16.71 77.76
CA VAL A 786 21.56 -17.90 78.47
C VAL A 786 22.67 -18.58 79.28
N VAL A 787 23.83 -18.83 78.67
CA VAL A 787 24.97 -19.43 79.36
C VAL A 787 25.48 -18.53 80.48
N GLY A 788 25.54 -17.21 80.23
CA GLY A 788 25.93 -16.22 81.22
C GLY A 788 25.02 -16.16 82.44
N GLU A 789 23.71 -16.11 82.24
CA GLU A 789 22.70 -16.13 83.31
C GLU A 789 22.74 -17.44 84.10
N GLU A 790 22.92 -18.60 83.44
CA GLU A 790 23.05 -19.89 84.12
C GLU A 790 24.36 -20.01 84.91
N LEU A 791 25.48 -19.52 84.37
CA LEU A 791 26.74 -19.45 85.11
C LEU A 791 26.65 -18.52 86.33
N GLU A 792 25.96 -17.39 86.23
CA GLU A 792 25.71 -16.50 87.36
C GLU A 792 24.79 -17.16 88.41
N LYS A 793 23.74 -17.87 87.99
CA LYS A 793 22.89 -18.64 88.92
C LYS A 793 23.68 -19.76 89.60
N PHE A 794 24.50 -20.49 88.85
CA PHE A 794 25.34 -21.56 89.38
C PHE A 794 26.39 -21.00 90.35
N SER A 795 27.04 -19.89 89.99
CA SER A 795 27.95 -19.12 90.84
C SER A 795 27.29 -18.72 92.16
N LYS A 796 26.09 -18.14 92.11
CA LYS A 796 25.31 -17.74 93.30
C LYS A 796 24.90 -18.94 94.15
N LYS A 797 24.51 -20.06 93.52
CA LYS A 797 24.02 -21.26 94.22
C LYS A 797 25.14 -22.05 94.89
N TYR A 798 26.32 -22.12 94.28
CA TYR A 798 27.41 -22.99 94.73
C TYR A 798 28.63 -22.24 95.28
N GLY A 799 28.65 -20.89 95.27
CA GLY A 799 29.72 -20.07 95.88
C GLY A 799 31.10 -20.17 95.21
N TYR A 800 31.25 -21.00 94.18
CA TYR A 800 32.54 -21.42 93.62
C TYR A 800 33.35 -20.33 92.88
N LEU A 801 32.81 -19.12 92.70
CA LEU A 801 33.47 -18.06 91.93
C LEU A 801 33.87 -16.84 92.77
N GLN A 802 33.66 -16.83 94.10
CA GLN A 802 34.16 -15.75 94.95
C GLN A 802 35.67 -15.83 95.25
N THR A 803 36.34 -16.95 94.94
CA THR A 803 37.78 -17.16 95.26
C THR A 803 38.74 -16.94 94.09
N ARG A 804 38.27 -16.51 92.92
CA ARG A 804 39.13 -16.02 91.82
C ARG A 804 38.59 -14.71 91.26
N LYS A 805 38.85 -13.62 91.98
CA LYS A 805 38.93 -12.29 91.41
C LYS A 805 40.39 -11.88 91.37
#